data_AF-A0A7V5NUC5-F1
#
_entry.id   AF-A0A7V5NUC5-F1
#
_cell.length_a   1.000
_cell.length_b   1.000
_cell.length_c   1.000
_cell.angle_alpha   90.00
_cell.angle_beta   90.00
_cell.angle_gamma   90.00
#
_symmetry.space_group_name_H-M   'P 1'
#
loop_
_entity.id
_entity.type
_entity.pdbx_description
1 polymer ?
#
loop_
_entity_poly.entity_id
_entity_poly.type
_entity_poly.pdbx_seq_one_letter_code
_entity_poly.pdbx_strand_id
1 'polypeptide(L)'
;EGMQIIKMRLGEPDSSGRRRPVPLENSEFIMQIDTVIPAVSQKPDTQFLLDEIAKINGKNLNLTRWSTIEVDEDTMCTNINKIFAGGDLTRGPSTVIECVADAYKAAKSIDAFLKGEEIHQKEKFNSKKAESYKDLDPEDFKEYEKASRVSSEHLDVKERISNFKEVEKVFTNKQVHDETARCIECGCDVNPTCVLRKYATDYDVIATRFVGEVNNHPIDKTHPFILRDPNKCVNCGRCVRTCLEIQGVGALGYIYRGFKTLVAPEFGESLMNTSCLSCGKCIDVCPVGALTPKNTQYKLAPLDFDEVQTTCALCGAGCSVTYMKKDDIILKAEATDSPFTGNNVCFNAHFGYEVLQSQERITQPMIRKDNQLQPVDWEEAIDYITDKLTEFERDVAFFSNGNYTNEELYLISKLAKQYKCHKKFSWELNGSVVKDKLGISFSPNPSADLNDAELIVLIGDVTHTVGVKIMQALNNGAKLMLIHPDENRFTRRADFHITTNYYIEVINEFTKYLVEYRHHNIDYIARYIGNFVDFNHQLQHTIQTDEFMDFAHELLSFKKIIFVYSESDLDYDTQNAILNLSMLRGDIGMQGKGVVSCSELANKPSLLENGFIPVKNYQKLKSAAIFGEDPLYNNKMEIYEWLNNLEFLLVADSFMTETAKMAHVVLPLNSFIESEGTITNDNNVVQTVTKVCNTVTGKENWYVLKDLLGLDSTLEEISEDANNGINLDERVEGRYIPSEEETQKIELSFTHKPSVARATIELNATRKKILDFKEKMLGKK
;
A
#
# COMPACT_ATOMS: atom_id res chain seq x y z
N GLU A 1 -41.24 -24.26 -63.59
CA GLU A 1 -40.64 -22.92 -63.40
C GLU A 1 -39.26 -23.15 -62.79
N GLY A 2 -38.20 -22.54 -63.31
CA GLY A 2 -36.83 -22.73 -62.82
C GLY A 2 -36.09 -21.40 -62.83
N MET A 3 -34.95 -21.31 -62.14
CA MET A 3 -34.18 -20.07 -62.06
C MET A 3 -33.19 -19.98 -63.22
N GLN A 4 -33.23 -18.88 -63.96
CA GLN A 4 -32.21 -18.58 -64.97
C GLN A 4 -30.93 -18.14 -64.26
N ILE A 5 -29.84 -18.84 -64.53
CA ILE A 5 -28.52 -18.60 -63.94
C ILE A 5 -27.55 -18.24 -65.07
N ILE A 6 -26.74 -17.21 -64.89
CA ILE A 6 -25.62 -16.87 -65.76
C ILE A 6 -24.31 -17.23 -65.08
N LYS A 7 -23.35 -17.82 -65.81
CA LYS A 7 -22.04 -18.10 -65.24
C LYS A 7 -21.26 -16.80 -65.09
N MET A 8 -20.59 -16.64 -63.96
CA MET A 8 -19.72 -15.50 -63.68
C MET A 8 -18.25 -15.94 -63.79
N ARG A 9 -17.39 -15.09 -64.35
CA ARG A 9 -15.93 -15.19 -64.21
C ARG A 9 -15.43 -14.08 -63.31
N LEU A 10 -14.30 -14.29 -62.63
CA LEU A 10 -13.66 -13.22 -61.87
C LEU A 10 -12.97 -12.25 -62.84
N GLY A 11 -13.28 -10.97 -62.72
CA GLY A 11 -12.57 -9.89 -63.41
C GLY A 11 -11.18 -9.65 -62.84
N GLU A 12 -10.53 -8.60 -63.34
CA GLU A 12 -9.29 -8.10 -62.75
C GLU A 12 -9.52 -7.67 -61.29
N PRO A 13 -8.53 -7.87 -60.40
CA PRO A 13 -8.61 -7.39 -59.04
C PRO A 13 -8.61 -5.86 -59.05
N ASP A 14 -9.48 -5.27 -58.22
CA ASP A 14 -9.39 -3.84 -57.91
C ASP A 14 -8.19 -3.54 -57.01
N SER A 15 -8.01 -2.26 -56.64
CA SER A 15 -6.92 -1.81 -55.77
C SER A 15 -6.90 -2.46 -54.37
N SER A 16 -8.00 -3.09 -53.94
CA SER A 16 -8.07 -3.87 -52.70
C SER A 16 -7.77 -5.36 -52.88
N GLY A 17 -7.48 -5.79 -54.11
CA GLY A 17 -7.31 -7.20 -54.48
C GLY A 17 -8.63 -7.93 -54.74
N ARG A 18 -9.78 -7.27 -54.59
CA ARG A 18 -11.10 -7.88 -54.75
C ARG A 18 -11.46 -7.96 -56.22
N ARG A 19 -11.80 -9.16 -56.70
CA ARG A 19 -12.22 -9.39 -58.09
C ARG A 19 -13.73 -9.31 -58.19
N ARG A 20 -14.24 -8.49 -59.11
CA ARG A 20 -15.69 -8.40 -59.36
C ARG A 20 -16.14 -9.57 -60.25
N PRO A 21 -17.30 -10.19 -59.99
CA PRO A 21 -17.88 -11.15 -60.92
C PRO A 21 -18.29 -10.43 -62.21
N VAL A 22 -17.86 -10.95 -63.35
CA VAL A 22 -18.19 -10.47 -64.70
C VAL A 22 -19.00 -11.58 -65.38
N PRO A 23 -20.19 -11.26 -65.94
CA PRO A 23 -20.98 -12.25 -66.66
C PRO A 23 -20.20 -12.84 -67.84
N LEU A 24 -20.26 -14.17 -67.99
CA LEU A 24 -19.88 -14.82 -69.24
C LEU A 24 -21.08 -14.71 -70.18
N GLU A 25 -20.92 -13.95 -71.27
CA GLU A 25 -21.97 -13.81 -72.28
C GLU A 25 -22.38 -15.18 -72.84
N ASN A 26 -23.70 -15.37 -73.08
CA ASN A 26 -24.29 -16.59 -73.61
C ASN A 26 -24.06 -17.85 -72.73
N SER A 27 -23.89 -17.67 -71.42
CA SER A 27 -23.72 -18.76 -70.46
C SER A 27 -24.95 -19.03 -69.60
N GLU A 28 -26.09 -18.48 -69.99
CA GLU A 28 -27.34 -18.62 -69.27
C GLU A 28 -27.90 -20.05 -69.38
N PHE A 29 -28.29 -20.63 -68.24
CA PHE A 29 -28.98 -21.91 -68.20
C PHE A 29 -30.07 -21.89 -67.12
N ILE A 30 -31.11 -22.69 -67.31
CA ILE A 30 -32.20 -22.80 -66.33
C ILE A 30 -31.86 -23.94 -65.37
N MET A 31 -31.70 -23.60 -64.09
CA MET A 31 -31.57 -24.58 -63.03
C MET A 31 -32.95 -24.82 -62.40
N GLN A 32 -33.39 -26.07 -62.40
CA GLN A 32 -34.59 -26.46 -61.65
C GLN A 32 -34.25 -26.42 -60.17
N ILE A 33 -34.97 -25.60 -59.42
CA ILE A 33 -34.81 -25.45 -57.97
C ILE A 33 -36.19 -25.35 -57.35
N ASP A 34 -36.39 -26.05 -56.25
CA ASP A 34 -37.69 -26.08 -55.55
C ASP A 34 -37.83 -24.91 -54.58
N THR A 35 -36.71 -24.38 -54.06
CA THR A 35 -36.68 -23.29 -53.08
C THR A 35 -35.48 -22.38 -53.33
N VAL A 36 -35.72 -21.06 -53.35
CA VAL A 36 -34.68 -20.03 -53.28
C VAL A 36 -34.74 -19.39 -51.90
N ILE A 37 -33.62 -19.39 -51.18
CA ILE A 37 -33.46 -18.60 -49.96
C ILE A 37 -32.61 -17.37 -50.34
N PRO A 38 -33.23 -16.19 -50.56
CA PRO A 38 -32.48 -14.99 -50.87
C PRO A 38 -31.74 -14.51 -49.61
N ALA A 39 -30.40 -14.57 -49.65
CA ALA A 39 -29.55 -13.95 -48.63
C ALA A 39 -29.22 -12.51 -49.06
N VAL A 40 -30.14 -11.58 -48.79
CA VAL A 40 -29.94 -10.15 -49.10
C VAL A 40 -29.37 -9.46 -47.87
N SER A 41 -28.25 -8.75 -48.02
CA SER A 41 -27.71 -7.89 -46.97
C SER A 41 -28.72 -6.81 -46.58
N GLN A 42 -28.68 -6.36 -45.32
CA GLN A 42 -29.52 -5.26 -44.84
C GLN A 42 -29.01 -3.91 -45.38
N LYS A 43 -29.91 -2.94 -45.55
CA LYS A 43 -29.57 -1.55 -45.87
C LYS A 43 -30.42 -0.60 -45.02
N PRO A 44 -29.88 0.53 -44.56
CA PRO A 44 -30.65 1.59 -43.92
C PRO A 44 -31.77 2.10 -44.82
N ASP A 45 -32.97 2.24 -44.28
CA ASP A 45 -34.04 2.99 -44.94
C ASP A 45 -34.01 4.44 -44.47
N THR A 46 -33.49 5.32 -45.32
CA THR A 46 -33.36 6.77 -45.04
C THR A 46 -34.33 7.61 -45.86
N GLN A 47 -35.31 7.01 -46.54
CA GLN A 47 -36.27 7.78 -47.36
C GLN A 47 -37.08 8.78 -46.53
N PHE A 48 -37.43 8.42 -45.30
CA PHE A 48 -38.16 9.29 -44.38
C PHE A 48 -37.42 10.59 -44.04
N LEU A 49 -36.08 10.63 -44.16
CA LEU A 49 -35.27 11.83 -43.91
C LEU A 49 -35.36 12.85 -45.05
N LEU A 50 -35.93 12.48 -46.19
CA LEU A 50 -36.13 13.36 -47.35
C LEU A 50 -37.51 14.02 -47.37
N ASP A 51 -38.43 13.59 -46.50
CA ASP A 51 -39.78 14.14 -46.40
C ASP A 51 -39.77 15.56 -45.84
N GLU A 52 -40.71 16.41 -46.27
CA GLU A 52 -40.85 17.80 -45.77
C GLU A 52 -40.98 17.87 -44.24
N ILE A 53 -41.61 16.87 -43.63
CA ILE A 53 -41.79 16.81 -42.17
C ILE A 53 -40.47 16.54 -41.42
N ALA A 54 -39.48 15.96 -42.08
CA ALA A 54 -38.17 15.66 -41.51
C ALA A 54 -37.17 16.82 -41.66
N LYS A 55 -37.55 17.91 -42.35
CA LYS A 55 -36.70 19.10 -42.50
C LYS A 55 -36.57 19.85 -41.19
N ILE A 56 -35.34 20.21 -40.85
CA ILE A 56 -35.03 20.97 -39.64
C ILE A 56 -34.54 22.34 -40.07
N ASN A 57 -35.33 23.37 -39.72
CA ASN A 57 -35.14 24.74 -40.22
C ASN A 57 -35.03 24.81 -41.76
N GLY A 58 -35.82 23.99 -42.47
CA GLY A 58 -35.86 23.94 -43.94
C GLY A 58 -34.68 23.22 -44.60
N LYS A 59 -33.79 22.56 -43.84
CA LYS A 59 -32.66 21.79 -44.35
C LYS A 59 -32.85 20.29 -44.13
N ASN A 60 -32.36 19.48 -45.07
CA ASN A 60 -32.25 18.03 -44.94
C ASN A 60 -30.93 17.64 -44.27
N LEU A 61 -30.91 16.49 -43.61
CA LEU A 61 -29.65 15.83 -43.29
C LEU A 61 -28.97 15.38 -44.58
N ASN A 62 -27.66 15.58 -44.65
CA ASN A 62 -26.89 15.07 -45.78
C ASN A 62 -26.83 13.54 -45.70
N LEU A 63 -26.93 12.88 -46.86
CA LEU A 63 -26.77 11.44 -46.99
C LEU A 63 -25.52 11.14 -47.82
N THR A 64 -24.81 10.08 -47.43
CA THR A 64 -23.71 9.54 -48.22
C THR A 64 -24.24 8.84 -49.48
N ARG A 65 -23.32 8.47 -50.39
CA ARG A 65 -23.65 7.66 -51.58
C ARG A 65 -24.28 6.28 -51.26
N TRP A 66 -24.20 5.83 -50.00
CA TRP A 66 -24.72 4.55 -49.53
C TRP A 66 -26.08 4.68 -48.83
N SER A 67 -26.72 5.85 -48.91
CA SER A 67 -27.98 6.16 -48.23
C SER A 67 -27.89 6.05 -46.70
N THR A 68 -26.72 6.37 -46.14
CA THR A 68 -26.51 6.57 -44.69
C THR A 68 -26.39 8.06 -44.37
N ILE A 69 -26.63 8.46 -43.12
CA ILE A 69 -26.47 9.85 -42.66
C ILE A 69 -24.98 10.22 -42.68
N GLU A 70 -24.66 11.35 -43.31
CA GLU A 70 -23.31 11.93 -43.28
C GLU A 70 -23.05 12.59 -41.92
N VAL A 71 -21.94 12.21 -41.29
CA VAL A 71 -21.49 12.74 -40.00
C VAL A 71 -19.99 13.04 -40.05
N ASP A 72 -19.57 13.97 -39.21
CA ASP A 72 -18.16 14.12 -38.83
C ASP A 72 -17.73 12.91 -37.98
N GLU A 73 -16.70 12.17 -38.40
CA GLU A 73 -16.33 10.87 -37.81
C GLU A 73 -15.74 10.98 -36.39
N ASP A 74 -15.34 12.18 -35.97
CA ASP A 74 -14.76 12.43 -34.65
C ASP A 74 -15.84 12.83 -33.64
N THR A 75 -16.81 13.63 -34.07
CA THR A 75 -17.84 14.23 -33.22
C THR A 75 -19.22 13.59 -33.37
N MET A 76 -19.42 12.77 -34.40
CA MET A 76 -20.73 12.23 -34.82
C MET A 76 -21.77 13.31 -35.15
N CYS A 77 -21.34 14.56 -35.32
CA CYS A 77 -22.23 15.68 -35.64
C CYS A 77 -22.60 15.65 -37.11
N THR A 78 -23.86 15.94 -37.42
CA THR A 78 -24.36 16.03 -38.80
C THR A 78 -24.13 17.43 -39.38
N ASN A 79 -24.54 17.64 -40.63
CA ASN A 79 -24.54 18.96 -41.28
C ASN A 79 -25.50 19.99 -40.61
N ILE A 80 -26.36 19.55 -39.69
CA ILE A 80 -27.29 20.42 -38.94
C ILE A 80 -26.84 20.50 -37.48
N ASN A 81 -26.65 21.74 -36.99
CA ASN A 81 -26.25 22.00 -35.61
C ASN A 81 -27.22 21.35 -34.61
N LYS A 82 -26.69 20.79 -33.52
CA LYS A 82 -27.41 20.07 -32.44
C LYS A 82 -27.95 18.70 -32.82
N ILE A 83 -27.57 18.15 -33.98
CA ILE A 83 -28.03 16.84 -34.43
C ILE A 83 -26.82 15.93 -34.63
N PHE A 84 -26.88 14.77 -33.99
CA PHE A 84 -25.84 13.75 -34.00
C PHE A 84 -26.44 12.42 -34.47
N ALA A 85 -25.63 11.59 -35.13
CA ALA A 85 -26.06 10.27 -35.59
C ALA A 85 -24.91 9.26 -35.47
N GLY A 86 -25.24 7.99 -35.28
CA GLY A 86 -24.26 6.91 -35.15
C GLY A 86 -24.87 5.53 -35.45
N GLY A 87 -24.03 4.50 -35.54
CA GLY A 87 -24.46 3.13 -35.76
C GLY A 87 -24.86 2.82 -37.21
N ASP A 88 -25.77 1.87 -37.41
CA ASP A 88 -26.08 1.37 -38.76
C ASP A 88 -26.64 2.46 -39.70
N LEU A 89 -27.30 3.49 -39.17
CA LEU A 89 -27.80 4.61 -39.97
C LEU A 89 -26.68 5.50 -40.53
N THR A 90 -25.47 5.48 -39.97
CA THR A 90 -24.29 6.22 -40.47
C THR A 90 -23.31 5.31 -41.21
N ARG A 91 -23.09 4.09 -40.72
CA ARG A 91 -22.10 3.12 -41.25
C ARG A 91 -22.65 2.10 -42.25
N GLY A 92 -23.97 1.87 -42.25
CA GLY A 92 -24.55 0.62 -42.77
C GLY A 92 -24.36 -0.53 -41.78
N PRO A 93 -24.74 -1.78 -42.13
CA PRO A 93 -24.63 -2.91 -41.21
C PRO A 93 -23.21 -3.06 -40.66
N SER A 94 -23.06 -2.82 -39.35
CA SER A 94 -21.77 -2.79 -38.66
C SER A 94 -21.79 -3.74 -37.46
N THR A 95 -20.64 -3.91 -36.80
CA THR A 95 -20.63 -4.64 -35.53
C THR A 95 -21.30 -3.82 -34.42
N VAL A 96 -21.87 -4.51 -33.44
CA VAL A 96 -22.43 -3.85 -32.23
C VAL A 96 -21.37 -2.99 -31.54
N ILE A 97 -20.11 -3.41 -31.54
CA ILE A 97 -18.98 -2.68 -30.93
C ILE A 97 -18.79 -1.31 -31.60
N GLU A 98 -18.81 -1.25 -32.94
CA GLU A 98 -18.68 0.01 -33.67
C GLU A 98 -19.88 0.93 -33.43
N CYS A 99 -21.08 0.38 -33.38
CA CYS A 99 -22.29 1.15 -33.09
C CYS A 99 -22.25 1.76 -31.68
N VAL A 100 -21.80 0.98 -30.70
CA VAL A 100 -21.59 1.45 -29.31
C VAL A 100 -20.50 2.53 -29.27
N ALA A 101 -19.43 2.38 -30.04
CA ALA A 101 -18.37 3.38 -30.12
C ALA A 101 -18.88 4.71 -30.69
N ASP A 102 -19.69 4.67 -31.76
CA ASP A 102 -20.32 5.87 -32.32
C ASP A 102 -21.24 6.54 -31.30
N ALA A 103 -22.08 5.76 -30.61
CA ALA A 103 -22.96 6.29 -29.57
C ALA A 103 -22.18 6.96 -28.44
N TYR A 104 -21.05 6.38 -28.05
CA TYR A 104 -20.16 6.95 -27.03
C TYR A 104 -19.51 8.26 -27.48
N LYS A 105 -19.03 8.34 -28.74
CA LYS A 105 -18.52 9.58 -29.33
C LYS A 105 -19.60 10.67 -29.37
N ALA A 106 -20.78 10.33 -29.89
CA ALA A 106 -21.91 11.24 -29.96
C ALA A 106 -22.32 11.77 -28.57
N ALA A 107 -22.39 10.89 -27.56
CA ALA A 107 -22.72 11.27 -26.19
C ALA A 107 -21.72 12.29 -25.61
N LYS A 108 -20.41 12.09 -25.85
CA LYS A 108 -19.38 13.04 -25.43
C LYS A 108 -19.49 14.39 -26.12
N SER A 109 -19.70 14.40 -27.43
CA SER A 109 -19.86 15.65 -28.18
C SER A 109 -21.16 16.38 -27.79
N ILE A 110 -22.23 15.66 -27.48
CA ILE A 110 -23.48 16.22 -26.94
C ILE A 110 -23.22 16.85 -25.55
N ASP A 111 -22.55 16.15 -24.64
CA ASP A 111 -22.25 16.66 -23.30
C ASP A 111 -21.37 17.92 -23.35
N ALA A 112 -20.28 17.89 -24.14
CA ALA A 112 -19.43 19.05 -24.37
C ALA A 112 -20.22 20.23 -24.95
N PHE A 113 -21.06 19.97 -25.96
CA PHE A 113 -21.93 20.98 -26.55
C PHE A 113 -22.86 21.63 -25.51
N LEU A 114 -23.49 20.82 -24.65
CA LEU A 114 -24.42 21.30 -23.61
C LEU A 114 -23.70 22.11 -22.52
N LYS A 115 -22.43 21.82 -22.25
CA LYS A 115 -21.58 22.58 -21.32
C LYS A 115 -20.98 23.85 -21.93
N GLY A 116 -21.10 24.04 -23.25
CA GLY A 116 -20.45 25.15 -23.96
C GLY A 116 -18.94 24.94 -24.19
N GLU A 117 -18.49 23.69 -24.11
CA GLU A 117 -17.11 23.27 -24.38
C GLU A 117 -16.91 22.97 -25.88
N GLU A 118 -15.65 22.82 -26.31
CA GLU A 118 -15.31 22.44 -27.67
C GLU A 118 -15.69 20.97 -27.93
N ILE A 119 -16.53 20.73 -28.93
CA ILE A 119 -17.07 19.38 -29.24
C ILE A 119 -16.04 18.43 -29.84
N HIS A 120 -14.96 18.97 -30.41
CA HIS A 120 -13.89 18.20 -31.02
C HIS A 120 -12.86 17.86 -29.95
N GLN A 121 -12.83 16.60 -29.54
CA GLN A 121 -11.85 16.11 -28.57
C GLN A 121 -10.65 15.55 -29.31
N LYS A 122 -9.43 15.95 -28.90
CA LYS A 122 -8.21 15.35 -29.43
C LYS A 122 -8.22 13.83 -29.20
N GLU A 123 -7.89 13.07 -30.24
CA GLU A 123 -7.68 11.63 -30.08
C GLU A 123 -6.51 11.39 -29.12
N LYS A 124 -6.77 10.57 -28.08
CA LYS A 124 -5.71 10.21 -27.14
C LYS A 124 -4.66 9.37 -27.85
N PHE A 125 -3.40 9.77 -27.72
CA PHE A 125 -2.27 8.97 -28.19
C PHE A 125 -2.35 7.57 -27.59
N ASN A 126 -2.17 6.53 -28.40
CA ASN A 126 -2.03 5.17 -27.93
C ASN A 126 -0.87 4.52 -28.69
N SER A 127 0.09 3.97 -27.94
CA SER A 127 1.17 3.19 -28.54
C SER A 127 0.65 1.81 -28.93
N LYS A 128 0.75 1.45 -30.21
CA LYS A 128 0.38 0.14 -30.72
C LYS A 128 1.66 -0.62 -31.12
N LYS A 129 1.73 -1.91 -30.77
CA LYS A 129 2.78 -2.80 -31.30
C LYS A 129 2.63 -3.05 -32.80
N ALA A 130 1.39 -3.04 -33.30
CA ALA A 130 1.03 -3.29 -34.68
C ALA A 130 -0.33 -2.68 -35.03
N GLU A 131 -0.61 -2.45 -36.32
CA GLU A 131 -1.93 -2.01 -36.79
C GLU A 131 -2.97 -3.13 -36.78
N SER A 132 -2.56 -4.38 -36.97
CA SER A 132 -3.45 -5.54 -36.89
C SER A 132 -2.84 -6.68 -36.08
N TYR A 133 -3.70 -7.55 -35.52
CA TYR A 133 -3.26 -8.74 -34.79
C TYR A 133 -2.36 -9.66 -35.61
N LYS A 134 -2.54 -9.69 -36.95
CA LYS A 134 -1.75 -10.55 -37.84
C LYS A 134 -0.29 -10.10 -37.97
N ASP A 135 0.00 -8.84 -37.62
CA ASP A 135 1.34 -8.28 -37.69
C ASP A 135 2.09 -8.40 -36.35
N LEU A 136 1.45 -8.96 -35.31
CA LEU A 136 2.10 -9.26 -34.04
C LEU A 136 2.91 -10.55 -34.14
N ASP A 137 4.06 -10.59 -33.48
CA ASP A 137 4.88 -11.79 -33.39
C ASP A 137 4.16 -12.86 -32.54
N PRO A 138 3.88 -14.07 -33.07
CA PRO A 138 3.28 -15.15 -32.28
C PRO A 138 4.07 -15.53 -31.02
N GLU A 139 5.38 -15.28 -30.98
CA GLU A 139 6.23 -15.58 -29.83
C GLU A 139 5.86 -14.71 -28.61
N ASP A 140 5.31 -13.50 -28.82
CA ASP A 140 4.81 -12.62 -27.75
C ASP A 140 3.68 -13.26 -26.92
N PHE A 141 3.01 -14.29 -27.46
CA PHE A 141 1.86 -14.93 -26.84
C PHE A 141 2.13 -16.37 -26.38
N LYS A 142 3.38 -16.83 -26.46
CA LYS A 142 3.74 -18.23 -26.17
C LYS A 142 3.47 -18.67 -24.74
N GLU A 143 3.49 -17.74 -23.78
CA GLU A 143 3.19 -18.02 -22.37
C GLU A 143 1.72 -18.30 -22.10
N TYR A 144 0.82 -17.88 -23.01
CA TYR A 144 -0.62 -18.08 -22.85
C TYR A 144 -1.06 -19.43 -23.44
N GLU A 145 -1.79 -20.20 -22.64
CA GLU A 145 -2.35 -21.47 -23.10
C GLU A 145 -3.42 -21.24 -24.17
N LYS A 146 -3.32 -21.98 -25.28
CA LYS A 146 -4.33 -21.95 -26.33
C LYS A 146 -5.51 -22.84 -25.92
N ALA A 147 -6.55 -22.21 -25.38
CA ALA A 147 -7.80 -22.88 -25.07
C ALA A 147 -8.84 -22.70 -26.18
N SER A 148 -9.65 -23.75 -26.43
CA SER A 148 -10.81 -23.65 -27.30
C SER A 148 -11.95 -22.94 -26.59
N ARG A 149 -12.73 -22.10 -27.31
CA ARG A 149 -13.94 -21.48 -26.76
C ARG A 149 -14.91 -22.56 -26.28
N VAL A 150 -15.45 -22.40 -25.07
CA VAL A 150 -16.54 -23.22 -24.59
C VAL A 150 -17.73 -23.02 -25.52
N SER A 151 -18.25 -24.11 -26.08
CA SER A 151 -19.47 -24.07 -26.87
C SER A 151 -20.67 -23.92 -25.95
N SER A 152 -21.59 -23.04 -26.31
CA SER A 152 -22.92 -23.02 -25.71
C SER A 152 -23.62 -24.36 -25.98
N GLU A 153 -24.30 -24.87 -24.95
CA GLU A 153 -25.16 -26.03 -25.13
C GLU A 153 -26.36 -25.62 -25.98
N HIS A 154 -26.65 -26.39 -27.01
CA HIS A 154 -27.83 -26.16 -27.82
C HIS A 154 -28.87 -27.26 -27.56
N LEU A 155 -30.16 -26.91 -27.67
CA LEU A 155 -31.24 -27.90 -27.66
C LEU A 155 -31.03 -28.97 -28.73
N ASP A 156 -31.56 -30.18 -28.56
CA ASP A 156 -31.53 -31.17 -29.63
C ASP A 156 -32.35 -30.70 -30.84
N VAL A 157 -31.91 -31.03 -32.05
CA VAL A 157 -32.58 -30.60 -33.30
C VAL A 157 -34.05 -31.00 -33.32
N LYS A 158 -34.41 -32.17 -32.78
CA LYS A 158 -35.81 -32.62 -32.72
C LYS A 158 -36.68 -31.69 -31.87
N GLU A 159 -36.12 -31.16 -30.79
CA GLU A 159 -36.82 -30.19 -29.94
C GLU A 159 -36.92 -28.84 -30.63
N ARG A 160 -35.84 -28.34 -31.26
CA ARG A 160 -35.81 -27.05 -31.97
C ARG A 160 -36.91 -26.91 -33.02
N ILE A 161 -37.27 -28.00 -33.69
CA ILE A 161 -38.28 -28.00 -34.77
C ILE A 161 -39.71 -27.93 -34.20
N SER A 162 -39.89 -28.38 -32.96
CA SER A 162 -41.22 -28.60 -32.36
C SER A 162 -41.69 -27.48 -31.44
N ASN A 163 -40.82 -26.51 -31.09
CA ASN A 163 -41.13 -25.46 -30.15
C ASN A 163 -40.29 -24.19 -30.39
N PHE A 164 -40.64 -23.13 -29.67
CA PHE A 164 -39.94 -21.83 -29.70
C PHE A 164 -39.12 -21.58 -28.41
N LYS A 165 -38.66 -22.64 -27.73
CA LYS A 165 -37.78 -22.48 -26.57
C LYS A 165 -36.42 -21.93 -27.03
N GLU A 166 -35.73 -21.26 -26.11
CA GLU A 166 -34.39 -20.75 -26.34
C GLU A 166 -33.46 -21.90 -26.77
N VAL A 167 -32.94 -21.80 -28.00
CA VAL A 167 -32.17 -22.87 -28.65
C VAL A 167 -30.76 -22.96 -28.10
N GLU A 168 -30.16 -21.81 -27.82
CA GLU A 168 -28.81 -21.66 -27.28
C GLU A 168 -28.92 -21.37 -25.79
N LYS A 169 -28.43 -22.28 -24.94
CA LYS A 169 -28.48 -22.08 -23.49
C LYS A 169 -27.38 -21.11 -23.05
N VAL A 170 -27.65 -20.36 -21.98
CA VAL A 170 -26.66 -19.52 -21.31
C VAL A 170 -25.56 -20.34 -20.62
N PHE A 171 -24.37 -19.76 -20.53
CA PHE A 171 -23.27 -20.34 -19.76
C PHE A 171 -23.59 -20.40 -18.26
N THR A 172 -23.08 -21.45 -17.59
CA THR A 172 -23.05 -21.49 -16.12
C THR A 172 -22.09 -20.43 -15.58
N ASN A 173 -22.26 -19.99 -14.33
CA ASN A 173 -21.36 -19.01 -13.70
C ASN A 173 -19.88 -19.43 -13.77
N LYS A 174 -19.60 -20.73 -13.59
CA LYS A 174 -18.24 -21.27 -13.72
C LYS A 174 -17.71 -21.11 -15.15
N GLN A 175 -18.51 -21.45 -16.16
CA GLN A 175 -18.10 -21.28 -17.56
C GLN A 175 -17.89 -19.81 -17.93
N VAL A 176 -18.71 -18.90 -17.43
CA VAL A 176 -18.52 -17.45 -17.63
C VAL A 176 -17.18 -17.01 -17.02
N HIS A 177 -16.91 -17.42 -15.77
CA HIS A 177 -15.66 -17.10 -15.09
C HIS A 177 -14.44 -17.67 -15.85
N ASP A 178 -14.48 -18.95 -16.22
CA ASP A 178 -13.40 -19.60 -16.96
C ASP A 178 -13.18 -18.95 -18.34
N GLU A 179 -14.25 -18.60 -19.06
CA GLU A 179 -14.17 -17.95 -20.37
C GLU A 179 -13.59 -16.53 -20.28
N THR A 180 -14.04 -15.74 -19.30
CA THR A 180 -13.59 -14.36 -19.07
C THR A 180 -12.15 -14.30 -18.53
N ALA A 181 -11.73 -15.30 -17.75
CA ALA A 181 -10.35 -15.43 -17.27
C ALA A 181 -9.33 -15.59 -18.43
N ARG A 182 -9.76 -15.95 -19.65
CA ARG A 182 -8.88 -16.05 -20.82
C ARG A 182 -8.65 -14.74 -21.56
N CYS A 183 -9.41 -13.69 -21.25
CA CYS A 183 -9.22 -12.38 -21.88
C CYS A 183 -7.78 -11.90 -21.68
N ILE A 184 -7.15 -11.41 -22.75
CA ILE A 184 -5.79 -10.86 -22.69
C ILE A 184 -5.83 -9.57 -21.85
N GLU A 185 -4.85 -9.41 -20.97
CA GLU A 185 -4.69 -8.22 -20.16
C GLU A 185 -4.22 -7.04 -21.01
N CYS A 186 -4.69 -5.84 -20.68
CA CYS A 186 -4.18 -4.65 -21.35
C CYS A 186 -2.71 -4.48 -20.98
N GLY A 187 -1.82 -4.40 -21.95
CA GLY A 187 -0.38 -4.35 -21.68
C GLY A 187 0.12 -3.08 -20.99
N CYS A 188 -0.73 -2.12 -20.61
CA CYS A 188 -0.32 -0.86 -19.97
C CYS A 188 -1.35 -0.41 -18.93
N ASP A 189 -1.05 -0.65 -17.65
CA ASP A 189 -1.94 -0.39 -16.51
C ASP A 189 -2.03 1.10 -16.14
N VAL A 190 -1.14 1.93 -16.70
CA VAL A 190 -1.07 3.36 -16.40
C VAL A 190 -1.66 4.22 -17.52
N ASN A 191 -2.47 3.65 -18.44
CA ASN A 191 -3.05 4.43 -19.54
C ASN A 191 -3.76 5.73 -19.10
N PRO A 192 -4.51 5.77 -17.99
CA PRO A 192 -5.13 7.02 -17.51
C PRO A 192 -4.11 8.06 -17.01
N THR A 193 -2.99 7.61 -16.43
CA THR A 193 -2.02 8.44 -15.71
C THR A 193 -0.68 8.62 -16.42
N CYS A 194 -0.48 7.98 -17.58
CA CYS A 194 0.77 7.99 -18.33
C CYS A 194 1.10 9.39 -18.85
N VAL A 195 2.20 9.95 -18.33
CA VAL A 195 2.65 11.30 -18.66
C VAL A 195 3.14 11.38 -20.11
N LEU A 196 3.79 10.32 -20.62
CA LEU A 196 4.17 10.25 -22.03
C LEU A 196 2.95 10.30 -22.94
N ARG A 197 1.90 9.54 -22.60
CA ARG A 197 0.65 9.51 -23.36
C ARG A 197 -0.05 10.86 -23.36
N LYS A 198 -0.11 11.51 -22.20
CA LYS A 198 -0.64 12.86 -22.05
C LYS A 198 0.09 13.83 -22.98
N TYR A 199 1.42 13.96 -22.85
CA TYR A 199 2.17 14.90 -23.66
C TYR A 199 2.19 14.54 -25.15
N ALA A 200 2.22 13.26 -25.51
CA ALA A 200 2.11 12.85 -26.90
C ALA A 200 0.75 13.24 -27.51
N THR A 201 -0.32 13.22 -26.73
CA THR A 201 -1.64 13.73 -27.12
C THR A 201 -1.63 15.25 -27.23
N ASP A 202 -1.13 15.94 -26.21
CA ASP A 202 -1.14 17.41 -26.16
C ASP A 202 -0.35 18.04 -27.32
N TYR A 203 0.77 17.44 -27.69
CA TYR A 203 1.67 17.89 -28.77
C TYR A 203 1.41 17.21 -30.14
N ASP A 204 0.31 16.47 -30.30
CA ASP A 204 -0.09 15.83 -31.56
C ASP A 204 1.02 14.98 -32.20
N VAL A 205 1.68 14.14 -31.37
CA VAL A 205 2.83 13.33 -31.79
C VAL A 205 2.41 12.24 -32.77
N ILE A 206 3.05 12.22 -33.95
CA ILE A 206 2.89 11.18 -34.96
C ILE A 206 4.05 10.19 -34.84
N ALA A 207 3.83 9.05 -34.19
CA ALA A 207 4.86 8.04 -33.92
C ALA A 207 5.54 7.50 -35.19
N THR A 208 4.80 7.41 -36.30
CA THR A 208 5.29 6.89 -37.58
C THR A 208 6.22 7.84 -38.34
N ARG A 209 6.41 9.08 -37.86
CA ARG A 209 7.26 10.07 -38.52
C ARG A 209 8.74 9.68 -38.54
N PHE A 210 9.19 8.97 -37.50
CA PHE A 210 10.57 8.49 -37.37
C PHE A 210 10.55 7.00 -37.07
N VAL A 211 10.68 6.18 -38.13
CA VAL A 211 10.80 4.72 -38.00
C VAL A 211 12.28 4.36 -37.89
N GLY A 212 12.64 3.60 -36.87
CA GLY A 212 14.01 3.17 -36.61
C GLY A 212 14.06 1.80 -35.93
N GLU A 213 15.26 1.37 -35.55
CA GLU A 213 15.43 0.17 -34.73
C GLU A 213 14.70 0.35 -33.39
N VAL A 214 14.10 -0.73 -32.89
CA VAL A 214 13.43 -0.79 -31.59
C VAL A 214 14.13 -1.86 -30.77
N ASN A 215 14.52 -1.54 -29.54
CA ASN A 215 15.01 -2.57 -28.63
C ASN A 215 13.84 -3.41 -28.13
N ASN A 216 14.04 -4.73 -28.12
CA ASN A 216 13.12 -5.65 -27.48
C ASN A 216 13.85 -6.30 -26.29
N HIS A 217 13.29 -6.10 -25.09
CA HIS A 217 13.80 -6.63 -23.84
C HIS A 217 12.79 -7.60 -23.23
N PRO A 218 13.23 -8.71 -22.60
CA PRO A 218 12.34 -9.57 -21.86
C PRO A 218 11.68 -8.79 -20.71
N ILE A 219 10.39 -9.03 -20.49
CA ILE A 219 9.66 -8.50 -19.34
C ILE A 219 10.10 -9.28 -18.11
N ASP A 220 10.57 -8.58 -17.09
CA ASP A 220 11.01 -9.18 -15.83
C ASP A 220 9.82 -9.28 -14.86
N LYS A 221 9.36 -10.52 -14.67
CA LYS A 221 8.27 -10.92 -13.77
C LYS A 221 8.80 -11.62 -12.50
N THR A 222 10.12 -11.63 -12.27
CA THR A 222 10.76 -12.44 -11.21
C THR A 222 10.46 -11.92 -9.81
N HIS A 223 10.24 -10.61 -9.65
CA HIS A 223 9.83 -10.03 -8.38
C HIS A 223 8.34 -10.32 -8.12
N PRO A 224 7.93 -10.68 -6.89
CA PRO A 224 6.54 -11.02 -6.57
C PRO A 224 5.58 -9.83 -6.75
N PHE A 225 6.00 -8.61 -6.36
CA PHE A 225 5.12 -7.43 -6.31
C PHE A 225 5.41 -6.35 -7.38
N ILE A 226 6.50 -6.47 -8.13
CA ILE A 226 6.97 -5.42 -9.05
C ILE A 226 7.14 -6.04 -10.43
N LEU A 227 6.35 -5.57 -11.39
CA LEU A 227 6.53 -5.90 -12.79
C LEU A 227 7.45 -4.87 -13.43
N ARG A 228 8.52 -5.33 -14.09
CA ARG A 228 9.43 -4.47 -14.84
C ARG A 228 9.34 -4.78 -16.33
N ASP A 229 8.82 -3.82 -17.09
CA ASP A 229 8.78 -3.87 -18.56
C ASP A 229 9.67 -2.76 -19.13
N PRO A 230 10.94 -3.08 -19.44
CA PRO A 230 11.87 -2.08 -19.94
C PRO A 230 11.51 -1.51 -21.30
N ASN A 231 10.65 -2.19 -22.07
CA ASN A 231 10.22 -1.73 -23.40
C ASN A 231 9.41 -0.43 -23.33
N LYS A 232 8.87 -0.10 -22.15
CA LYS A 232 8.15 1.16 -21.89
C LYS A 232 9.05 2.25 -21.31
N CYS A 233 10.28 1.93 -20.93
CA CYS A 233 11.16 2.86 -20.21
C CYS A 233 11.65 3.98 -21.13
N VAL A 234 11.54 5.23 -20.65
CA VAL A 234 12.08 6.42 -21.34
C VAL A 234 13.42 6.91 -20.78
N ASN A 235 14.09 6.09 -19.96
CA ASN A 235 15.40 6.38 -19.35
C ASN A 235 15.47 7.75 -18.63
N CYS A 236 14.40 8.14 -17.94
CA CYS A 236 14.34 9.42 -17.21
C CYS A 236 15.12 9.43 -15.88
N GLY A 237 15.49 8.26 -15.36
CA GLY A 237 16.29 8.13 -14.13
C GLY A 237 15.56 8.43 -12.83
N ARG A 238 14.24 8.67 -12.84
CA ARG A 238 13.46 8.93 -11.62
C ARG A 238 13.55 7.77 -10.63
N CYS A 239 13.33 6.53 -11.08
CA CYS A 239 13.43 5.34 -10.23
C CYS A 239 14.84 5.12 -9.65
N VAL A 240 15.88 5.36 -10.45
CA VAL A 240 17.29 5.26 -10.02
C VAL A 240 17.59 6.28 -8.91
N ARG A 241 17.28 7.56 -9.14
CA ARG A 241 17.49 8.62 -8.15
C ARG A 241 16.67 8.40 -6.88
N THR A 242 15.39 8.05 -7.00
CA THR A 242 14.56 7.79 -5.83
C THR A 242 15.07 6.61 -5.00
N CYS A 243 15.53 5.52 -5.64
CA CYS A 243 16.08 4.36 -4.95
C CYS A 243 17.41 4.68 -4.23
N LEU A 244 18.25 5.53 -4.83
CA LEU A 244 19.56 5.89 -4.27
C LEU A 244 19.47 7.05 -3.26
N GLU A 245 18.88 8.17 -3.67
CA GLU A 245 18.90 9.45 -2.93
C GLU A 245 17.86 9.48 -1.81
N ILE A 246 16.66 8.93 -2.04
CA ILE A 246 15.57 8.97 -1.04
C ILE A 246 15.59 7.73 -0.17
N GLN A 247 15.63 6.54 -0.78
CA GLN A 247 15.55 5.26 -0.06
C GLN A 247 16.90 4.81 0.51
N GLY A 248 18.02 5.31 -0.03
CA GLY A 248 19.37 4.96 0.44
C GLY A 248 19.89 3.60 -0.02
N VAL A 249 19.20 2.93 -0.94
CA VAL A 249 19.47 1.54 -1.31
C VAL A 249 20.30 1.43 -2.58
N GLY A 250 19.90 2.15 -3.62
CA GLY A 250 20.56 2.12 -4.92
C GLY A 250 20.45 0.78 -5.68
N ALA A 251 19.35 0.03 -5.51
CA ALA A 251 19.13 -1.26 -6.16
C ALA A 251 18.89 -1.18 -7.68
N LEU A 252 18.59 0.01 -8.22
CA LEU A 252 18.43 0.25 -9.65
C LEU A 252 19.50 1.21 -10.15
N GLY A 253 20.10 0.88 -11.29
CA GLY A 253 21.05 1.72 -11.99
C GLY A 253 20.88 1.66 -13.51
N TYR A 254 21.74 2.38 -14.23
CA TYR A 254 21.85 2.24 -15.67
C TYR A 254 22.91 1.21 -16.02
N ILE A 255 22.53 0.20 -16.80
CA ILE A 255 23.46 -0.74 -17.41
C ILE A 255 23.56 -0.47 -18.92
N TYR A 256 24.71 -0.83 -19.48
CA TYR A 256 25.08 -0.54 -20.88
C TYR A 256 25.13 0.96 -21.21
N ARG A 257 25.24 1.30 -22.51
CA ARG A 257 25.48 2.66 -23.01
C ARG A 257 24.81 2.88 -24.37
N GLY A 258 24.40 4.12 -24.63
CA GLY A 258 23.78 4.54 -25.89
C GLY A 258 22.39 3.96 -26.07
N PHE A 259 22.06 3.52 -27.29
CA PHE A 259 20.74 2.97 -27.61
C PHE A 259 20.38 1.73 -26.77
N LYS A 260 21.38 0.96 -26.32
CA LYS A 260 21.19 -0.26 -25.52
C LYS A 260 21.08 -0.01 -24.00
N THR A 261 21.06 1.25 -23.56
CA THR A 261 20.97 1.59 -22.14
C THR A 261 19.66 1.08 -21.54
N LEU A 262 19.79 0.37 -20.41
CA LEU A 262 18.70 -0.28 -19.71
C LEU A 262 18.75 0.10 -18.22
N VAL A 263 17.59 0.41 -17.63
CA VAL A 263 17.48 0.55 -16.17
C VAL A 263 17.24 -0.83 -15.57
N ALA A 264 18.20 -1.32 -14.80
CA ALA A 264 18.14 -2.63 -14.17
C ALA A 264 19.04 -2.68 -12.92
N PRO A 265 18.89 -3.71 -12.07
CA PRO A 265 19.87 -4.03 -11.04
C PRO A 265 21.23 -4.41 -11.61
N GLU A 266 22.22 -4.55 -10.75
CA GLU A 266 23.57 -4.97 -11.14
C GLU A 266 23.52 -6.28 -11.93
N PHE A 267 24.27 -6.34 -13.04
CA PHE A 267 24.30 -7.46 -14.00
C PHE A 267 22.94 -7.87 -14.62
N GLY A 268 21.86 -7.10 -14.41
CA GLY A 268 20.52 -7.46 -14.87
C GLY A 268 19.84 -8.53 -14.02
N GLU A 269 20.32 -8.74 -12.79
CA GLU A 269 19.74 -9.68 -11.81
C GLU A 269 18.29 -9.34 -11.43
N SER A 270 17.63 -10.31 -10.79
CA SER A 270 16.33 -10.06 -10.16
C SER A 270 16.47 -9.05 -9.03
N LEU A 271 15.47 -8.17 -8.86
CA LEU A 271 15.40 -7.28 -7.70
C LEU A 271 15.40 -8.06 -6.37
N MET A 272 14.88 -9.29 -6.36
CA MET A 272 14.91 -10.18 -5.18
C MET A 272 16.31 -10.60 -4.76
N ASN A 273 17.27 -10.57 -5.69
CA ASN A 273 18.67 -10.92 -5.44
C ASN A 273 19.51 -9.68 -5.06
N THR A 274 18.86 -8.55 -4.74
CA THR A 274 19.53 -7.27 -4.44
C THR A 274 19.10 -6.74 -3.09
N SER A 275 19.64 -5.60 -2.67
CA SER A 275 19.22 -4.87 -1.46
C SER A 275 17.83 -4.20 -1.57
N CYS A 276 17.02 -4.54 -2.59
CA CYS A 276 15.70 -3.96 -2.79
C CYS A 276 14.79 -4.21 -1.57
N LEU A 277 14.26 -3.13 -0.99
CA LEU A 277 13.35 -3.20 0.17
C LEU A 277 11.89 -3.50 -0.22
N SER A 278 11.61 -3.74 -1.51
CA SER A 278 10.24 -3.85 -2.03
C SER A 278 9.34 -2.65 -1.68
N CYS A 279 9.91 -1.46 -1.47
CA CYS A 279 9.16 -0.28 -1.01
C CYS A 279 8.21 0.34 -2.04
N GLY A 280 8.08 -0.18 -3.26
CA GLY A 280 7.15 0.35 -4.28
C GLY A 280 7.49 1.72 -4.86
N LYS A 281 8.40 2.50 -4.26
CA LYS A 281 8.65 3.90 -4.67
C LYS A 281 9.12 4.09 -6.11
N CYS A 282 9.72 3.06 -6.71
CA CYS A 282 10.11 3.08 -8.12
C CYS A 282 8.90 3.05 -9.08
N ILE A 283 7.77 2.48 -8.64
CA ILE A 283 6.47 2.48 -9.34
C ILE A 283 5.86 3.87 -9.30
N ASP A 284 5.79 4.50 -8.11
CA ASP A 284 5.21 5.85 -7.93
C ASP A 284 5.83 6.90 -8.86
N VAL A 285 7.15 6.84 -9.03
CA VAL A 285 7.87 7.84 -9.81
C VAL A 285 7.94 7.49 -11.31
N CYS A 286 7.51 6.29 -11.72
CA CYS A 286 7.56 5.85 -13.10
C CYS A 286 6.46 6.52 -13.95
N PRO A 287 6.80 7.39 -14.92
CA PRO A 287 5.80 8.16 -15.65
C PRO A 287 5.10 7.39 -16.79
N VAL A 288 5.55 6.16 -17.09
CA VAL A 288 5.24 5.44 -18.34
C VAL A 288 4.88 3.97 -18.14
N GLY A 289 4.77 3.51 -16.89
CA GLY A 289 4.37 2.12 -16.61
C GLY A 289 5.44 1.07 -17.00
N ALA A 290 6.71 1.49 -17.05
CA ALA A 290 7.82 0.53 -17.14
C ALA A 290 8.06 -0.22 -15.82
N LEU A 291 7.56 0.33 -14.72
CA LEU A 291 7.48 -0.28 -13.40
C LEU A 291 6.04 -0.16 -12.94
N THR A 292 5.35 -1.28 -12.76
CA THR A 292 3.96 -1.35 -12.31
C THR A 292 3.81 -2.34 -11.15
N PRO A 293 2.77 -2.19 -10.31
CA PRO A 293 2.47 -3.23 -9.33
C PRO A 293 2.15 -4.53 -10.08
N LYS A 294 2.61 -5.64 -9.53
CA LYS A 294 2.22 -6.97 -9.99
C LYS A 294 1.18 -7.50 -9.04
N ASN A 295 -0.08 -7.52 -9.47
CA ASN A 295 -1.16 -8.11 -8.69
C ASN A 295 -1.19 -9.63 -8.89
N THR A 296 -1.42 -10.37 -7.81
CA THR A 296 -1.49 -11.84 -7.84
C THR A 296 -2.91 -12.40 -7.82
N GLN A 297 -3.91 -11.58 -7.47
CA GLN A 297 -5.28 -12.01 -7.22
C GLN A 297 -6.21 -11.79 -8.42
N TYR A 298 -5.98 -10.73 -9.20
CA TYR A 298 -6.84 -10.40 -10.33
C TYR A 298 -6.08 -9.65 -11.43
N LYS A 299 -6.71 -9.61 -12.61
CA LYS A 299 -6.16 -8.95 -13.79
C LYS A 299 -6.26 -7.44 -13.65
N LEU A 300 -5.14 -6.75 -13.77
CA LEU A 300 -5.15 -5.29 -13.85
C LEU A 300 -5.68 -4.86 -15.21
N ALA A 301 -6.59 -3.90 -15.18
CA ALA A 301 -7.13 -3.26 -16.37
C ALA A 301 -7.06 -1.73 -16.16
N PRO A 302 -6.87 -0.95 -17.24
CA PRO A 302 -6.83 0.51 -17.18
C PRO A 302 -8.24 1.06 -17.02
N LEU A 303 -8.91 0.67 -15.94
CA LEU A 303 -10.23 1.13 -15.54
C LEU A 303 -10.10 2.52 -14.92
N ASP A 304 -11.16 3.31 -15.03
CA ASP A 304 -11.32 4.47 -14.16
C ASP A 304 -11.48 3.97 -12.73
N PHE A 305 -10.79 4.63 -11.80
CA PHE A 305 -10.75 4.28 -10.39
C PHE A 305 -11.18 5.47 -9.53
N ASP A 306 -11.73 5.15 -8.36
CA ASP A 306 -11.98 6.10 -7.31
C ASP A 306 -10.72 6.20 -6.42
N GLU A 307 -10.41 7.40 -5.98
CA GLU A 307 -9.29 7.66 -5.06
C GLU A 307 -9.82 7.86 -3.65
N VAL A 308 -9.35 7.03 -2.72
CA VAL A 308 -9.66 7.18 -1.29
C VAL A 308 -8.37 7.36 -0.52
N GLN A 309 -8.21 8.53 0.08
CA GLN A 309 -7.10 8.80 0.99
C GLN A 309 -7.44 8.29 2.39
N THR A 310 -6.51 7.60 3.03
CA THR A 310 -6.63 7.11 4.41
C THR A 310 -5.26 7.14 5.11
N THR A 311 -5.24 6.72 6.38
CA THR A 311 -4.01 6.57 7.15
C THR A 311 -3.65 5.09 7.30
N CYS A 312 -2.40 4.73 7.01
CA CYS A 312 -1.88 3.39 7.23
C CYS A 312 -1.80 3.08 8.73
N ALA A 313 -2.49 2.03 9.17
CA ALA A 313 -2.54 1.61 10.57
C ALA A 313 -1.68 0.35 10.84
N LEU A 314 -0.47 0.30 10.29
CA LEU A 314 0.44 -0.85 10.44
C LEU A 314 1.73 -0.58 11.22
N CYS A 315 2.14 0.68 11.38
CA CYS A 315 3.27 1.04 12.26
C CYS A 315 3.10 2.48 12.75
N GLY A 316 3.84 2.87 13.80
CA GLY A 316 3.64 4.14 14.50
C GLY A 316 4.03 5.39 13.70
N ALA A 317 4.45 5.27 12.44
CA ALA A 317 4.70 6.39 11.55
C ALA A 317 3.42 7.08 11.06
N GLY A 318 2.30 6.34 10.94
CA GLY A 318 1.01 6.87 10.50
C GLY A 318 1.01 7.45 9.08
N CYS A 319 1.64 6.79 8.10
CA CYS A 319 1.74 7.36 6.75
C CYS A 319 0.37 7.58 6.09
N SER A 320 0.20 8.71 5.37
CA SER A 320 -0.96 8.94 4.52
C SER A 320 -0.81 8.19 3.20
N VAL A 321 -1.85 7.44 2.81
CA VAL A 321 -1.89 6.59 1.62
C VAL A 321 -3.15 6.90 0.84
N THR A 322 -3.05 7.01 -0.48
CA THR A 322 -4.22 7.01 -1.37
C THR A 322 -4.33 5.67 -2.05
N TYR A 323 -5.49 5.03 -1.90
CA TYR A 323 -5.83 3.80 -2.60
C TYR A 323 -6.68 4.12 -3.83
N MET A 324 -6.24 3.64 -4.99
CA MET A 324 -7.01 3.66 -6.23
C MET A 324 -7.81 2.37 -6.30
N LYS A 325 -9.13 2.48 -6.22
CA LYS A 325 -10.04 1.34 -6.16
C LYS A 325 -11.10 1.38 -7.22
N LYS A 326 -11.68 0.22 -7.51
CA LYS A 326 -12.93 0.09 -8.27
C LYS A 326 -13.85 -0.84 -7.49
N ASP A 327 -15.04 -0.35 -7.15
CA ASP A 327 -16.00 -1.05 -6.30
C ASP A 327 -15.39 -1.40 -4.93
N ASP A 328 -15.03 -2.65 -4.64
CA ASP A 328 -14.33 -3.04 -3.40
C ASP A 328 -12.92 -3.61 -3.66
N ILE A 329 -12.40 -3.43 -4.88
CA ILE A 329 -11.10 -3.94 -5.30
C ILE A 329 -10.09 -2.80 -5.34
N ILE A 330 -9.01 -2.90 -4.56
CA ILE A 330 -7.93 -1.89 -4.53
C ILE A 330 -6.90 -2.24 -5.59
N LEU A 331 -6.82 -1.47 -6.67
CA LEU A 331 -5.92 -1.72 -7.80
C LEU A 331 -4.48 -1.28 -7.53
N LYS A 332 -4.31 -0.19 -6.78
CA LYS A 332 -3.01 0.43 -6.49
C LYS A 332 -3.07 1.24 -5.21
N ALA A 333 -1.92 1.37 -4.55
CA ALA A 333 -1.68 2.29 -3.45
C ALA A 333 -0.51 3.23 -3.78
N GLU A 334 -0.67 4.51 -3.46
CA GLU A 334 0.37 5.54 -3.60
C GLU A 334 0.56 6.31 -2.30
N ALA A 335 1.78 6.82 -2.09
CA ALA A 335 2.06 7.71 -0.96
C ALA A 335 1.42 9.08 -1.15
N THR A 336 0.84 9.62 -0.09
CA THR A 336 0.32 10.99 -0.05
C THR A 336 1.18 11.85 0.87
N ASP A 337 1.39 13.11 0.48
CA ASP A 337 2.23 14.02 1.25
C ASP A 337 1.63 14.25 2.65
N SER A 338 2.47 14.09 3.67
CA SER A 338 2.10 14.32 5.08
C SER A 338 3.23 15.09 5.78
N PRO A 339 2.92 15.95 6.77
CA PRO A 339 3.95 16.72 7.49
C PRO A 339 5.06 15.87 8.12
N PHE A 340 4.74 14.66 8.59
CA PHE A 340 5.66 13.80 9.34
C PHE A 340 6.22 12.64 8.50
N THR A 341 5.56 12.19 7.43
CA THR A 341 6.09 11.12 6.54
C THR A 341 6.58 11.63 5.18
N GLY A 342 6.13 12.81 4.77
CA GLY A 342 6.26 13.31 3.39
C GLY A 342 5.59 12.35 2.40
N ASN A 343 6.01 12.42 1.14
CA ASN A 343 5.59 11.50 0.08
C ASN A 343 6.23 10.09 0.18
N ASN A 344 6.29 9.47 1.36
CA ASN A 344 6.93 8.15 1.55
C ASN A 344 6.03 7.17 2.30
N VAL A 345 6.00 5.93 1.80
CA VAL A 345 5.32 4.78 2.42
C VAL A 345 6.19 3.54 2.21
N CYS A 346 5.99 2.51 3.04
CA CYS A 346 6.78 1.27 3.00
C CYS A 346 6.10 0.17 2.16
N PHE A 347 6.70 -1.01 2.13
CA PHE A 347 6.13 -2.21 1.49
C PHE A 347 4.69 -2.50 1.97
N ASN A 348 4.46 -2.48 3.28
CA ASN A 348 3.15 -2.83 3.86
C ASN A 348 2.03 -1.90 3.37
N ALA A 349 2.29 -0.60 3.28
CA ALA A 349 1.32 0.36 2.75
C ALA A 349 1.10 0.18 1.24
N HIS A 350 2.16 -0.10 0.47
CA HIS A 350 2.09 -0.24 -0.99
C HIS A 350 1.48 -1.54 -1.47
N PHE A 351 1.63 -2.64 -0.72
CA PHE A 351 1.28 -3.99 -1.20
C PHE A 351 0.55 -4.83 -0.15
N GLY A 352 0.61 -4.47 1.14
CA GLY A 352 0.00 -5.24 2.22
C GLY A 352 -1.52 -5.34 2.13
N TYR A 353 -2.18 -4.41 1.42
CA TYR A 353 -3.62 -4.47 1.17
C TYR A 353 -4.04 -5.75 0.41
N GLU A 354 -3.16 -6.37 -0.39
CA GLU A 354 -3.48 -7.60 -1.12
C GLU A 354 -3.90 -8.70 -0.14
N VAL A 355 -3.18 -8.87 0.98
CA VAL A 355 -3.54 -9.85 2.01
C VAL A 355 -4.91 -9.54 2.59
N LEU A 356 -5.22 -8.26 2.83
CA LEU A 356 -6.49 -7.82 3.41
C LEU A 356 -7.70 -8.07 2.48
N GLN A 357 -7.47 -8.23 1.18
CA GLN A 357 -8.48 -8.59 0.17
C GLN A 357 -8.53 -10.10 -0.14
N SER A 358 -7.77 -10.92 0.60
CA SER A 358 -7.76 -12.37 0.43
C SER A 358 -9.13 -13.00 0.71
N GLN A 359 -9.49 -13.99 -0.11
CA GLN A 359 -10.69 -14.81 0.05
C GLN A 359 -10.59 -15.82 1.21
N GLU A 360 -9.42 -15.94 1.86
CA GLU A 360 -9.19 -16.84 3.01
C GLU A 360 -9.61 -16.22 4.35
N ARG A 361 -10.14 -14.99 4.35
CA ARG A 361 -10.60 -14.31 5.56
C ARG A 361 -11.82 -14.96 6.18
N ILE A 362 -11.94 -14.81 7.50
CA ILE A 362 -13.13 -15.23 8.24
C ILE A 362 -14.24 -14.22 7.94
N THR A 363 -15.40 -14.69 7.49
CA THR A 363 -16.54 -13.83 7.10
C THR A 363 -17.74 -13.96 8.03
N GLN A 364 -17.76 -14.96 8.92
CA GLN A 364 -18.86 -15.23 9.85
C GLN A 364 -18.33 -15.60 11.24
N PRO A 365 -19.04 -15.23 12.32
CA PRO A 365 -18.76 -15.72 13.67
C PRO A 365 -18.83 -17.24 13.74
N MET A 366 -18.03 -17.85 14.61
CA MET A 366 -18.02 -19.30 14.80
C MET A 366 -17.99 -19.65 16.29
N ILE A 367 -18.75 -20.65 16.70
CA ILE A 367 -18.72 -21.21 18.05
C ILE A 367 -18.28 -22.67 17.98
N ARG A 368 -17.46 -23.10 18.94
CA ARG A 368 -17.04 -24.49 19.04
C ARG A 368 -18.17 -25.36 19.60
N LYS A 369 -18.68 -26.27 18.77
CA LYS A 369 -19.67 -27.30 19.12
C LYS A 369 -19.10 -28.66 18.71
N ASP A 370 -19.20 -29.66 19.57
CA ASP A 370 -18.66 -31.01 19.32
C ASP A 370 -17.18 -31.02 18.87
N ASN A 371 -16.34 -30.22 19.54
CA ASN A 371 -14.92 -30.00 19.22
C ASN A 371 -14.61 -29.36 17.85
N GLN A 372 -15.61 -28.85 17.13
CA GLN A 372 -15.42 -28.18 15.83
C GLN A 372 -16.00 -26.77 15.85
N LEU A 373 -15.30 -25.82 15.21
CA LEU A 373 -15.84 -24.48 14.99
C LEU A 373 -16.93 -24.54 13.91
N GLN A 374 -18.12 -24.07 14.25
CA GLN A 374 -19.26 -24.02 13.35
C GLN A 374 -19.72 -22.57 13.16
N PRO A 375 -19.96 -22.11 11.92
CA PRO A 375 -20.54 -20.79 11.68
C PRO A 375 -21.88 -20.61 12.38
N VAL A 376 -22.08 -19.45 12.99
CA VAL A 376 -23.32 -19.03 13.64
C VAL A 376 -23.70 -17.61 13.19
N ASP A 377 -24.91 -17.17 13.50
CA ASP A 377 -25.28 -15.78 13.28
C ASP A 377 -24.66 -14.84 14.34
N TRP A 378 -24.78 -13.53 14.10
CA TRP A 378 -24.21 -12.53 14.99
C TRP A 378 -24.89 -12.48 16.36
N GLU A 379 -26.21 -12.73 16.42
CA GLU A 379 -26.99 -12.65 17.66
C GLU A 379 -26.58 -13.79 18.60
N GLU A 380 -26.52 -15.02 18.09
CA GLU A 380 -26.05 -16.19 18.84
C GLU A 380 -24.60 -16.02 19.32
N ALA A 381 -23.72 -15.46 18.48
CA ALA A 381 -22.34 -15.20 18.86
C ALA A 381 -22.20 -14.16 19.98
N ILE A 382 -22.94 -13.05 19.89
CA ILE A 382 -22.93 -11.98 20.88
C ILE A 382 -23.48 -12.47 22.22
N ASP A 383 -24.58 -13.23 22.20
CA ASP A 383 -25.18 -13.81 23.41
C ASP A 383 -24.20 -14.78 24.09
N TYR A 384 -23.60 -15.70 23.33
CA TYR A 384 -22.62 -16.65 23.86
C TYR A 384 -21.40 -15.96 24.48
N ILE A 385 -20.89 -14.91 23.83
CA ILE A 385 -19.75 -14.15 24.35
C ILE A 385 -20.15 -13.39 25.61
N THR A 386 -21.30 -12.74 25.62
CA THR A 386 -21.80 -11.98 26.78
C THR A 386 -22.02 -12.88 27.99
N ASP A 387 -22.60 -14.07 27.79
CA ASP A 387 -22.77 -15.07 28.82
C ASP A 387 -21.42 -15.51 29.40
N LYS A 388 -20.43 -15.81 28.54
CA LYS A 388 -19.10 -16.23 28.98
C LYS A 388 -18.32 -15.12 29.67
N LEU A 389 -18.35 -13.89 29.15
CA LEU A 389 -17.72 -12.75 29.81
C LEU A 389 -18.37 -12.45 31.17
N THR A 390 -19.68 -12.68 31.31
CA THR A 390 -20.39 -12.57 32.59
C THR A 390 -20.02 -13.70 33.56
N GLU A 391 -19.88 -14.93 33.06
CA GLU A 391 -19.49 -16.12 33.85
C GLU A 391 -18.11 -15.93 34.50
N PHE A 392 -17.13 -15.44 33.72
CA PHE A 392 -15.75 -15.28 34.19
C PHE A 392 -15.45 -13.92 34.82
N GLU A 393 -16.17 -12.85 34.43
CA GLU A 393 -16.03 -11.48 34.94
C GLU A 393 -14.55 -11.04 35.02
N ARG A 394 -14.02 -10.83 36.24
CA ARG A 394 -12.65 -10.39 36.52
C ARG A 394 -11.55 -11.40 36.15
N ASP A 395 -11.93 -12.63 35.84
CA ASP A 395 -10.99 -13.72 35.54
C ASP A 395 -10.67 -13.86 34.04
N VAL A 396 -11.38 -13.15 33.17
CA VAL A 396 -11.01 -12.97 31.76
C VAL A 396 -9.84 -12.00 31.66
N ALA A 397 -8.81 -12.32 30.87
CA ALA A 397 -7.81 -11.34 30.44
C ALA A 397 -8.10 -10.87 29.01
N PHE A 398 -7.94 -9.57 28.77
CA PHE A 398 -8.14 -8.97 27.45
C PHE A 398 -6.79 -8.70 26.78
N PHE A 399 -6.64 -9.11 25.54
CA PHE A 399 -5.45 -8.91 24.72
C PHE A 399 -5.80 -8.10 23.48
N SER A 400 -5.00 -7.10 23.13
CA SER A 400 -5.20 -6.29 21.93
C SER A 400 -3.86 -5.76 21.43
N ASN A 401 -3.76 -5.54 20.12
CA ASN A 401 -2.62 -4.87 19.49
C ASN A 401 -2.89 -3.38 19.22
N GLY A 402 -1.89 -2.69 18.66
CA GLY A 402 -1.98 -1.27 18.29
C GLY A 402 -2.46 -0.98 16.87
N ASN A 403 -2.99 -1.94 16.10
CA ASN A 403 -3.41 -1.72 14.71
C ASN A 403 -4.88 -1.30 14.58
N TYR A 404 -5.59 -1.19 15.71
CA TYR A 404 -6.97 -0.73 15.79
C TYR A 404 -7.07 0.79 15.94
N THR A 405 -8.23 1.31 15.56
CA THR A 405 -8.62 2.70 15.79
C THR A 405 -8.73 3.02 17.28
N ASN A 406 -8.67 4.31 17.63
CA ASN A 406 -8.84 4.82 18.97
C ASN A 406 -10.19 4.36 19.54
N GLU A 407 -11.23 4.39 18.70
CA GLU A 407 -12.60 3.98 19.02
C GLU A 407 -12.67 2.49 19.37
N GLU A 408 -12.10 1.63 18.53
CA GLU A 408 -12.05 0.18 18.78
C GLU A 408 -11.28 -0.14 20.08
N LEU A 409 -10.10 0.47 20.29
CA LEU A 409 -9.31 0.27 21.52
C LEU A 409 -10.03 0.77 22.78
N TYR A 410 -10.71 1.91 22.68
CA TYR A 410 -11.55 2.44 23.75
C TYR A 410 -12.70 1.49 24.08
N LEU A 411 -13.40 0.95 23.08
CA LEU A 411 -14.49 0.01 23.30
C LEU A 411 -14.00 -1.32 23.91
N ILE A 412 -12.86 -1.86 23.46
CA ILE A 412 -12.26 -3.07 24.07
C ILE A 412 -11.89 -2.78 25.55
N SER A 413 -11.31 -1.62 25.83
CA SER A 413 -10.99 -1.18 27.20
C SER A 413 -12.25 -1.01 28.06
N LYS A 414 -13.34 -0.47 27.49
CA LYS A 414 -14.64 -0.33 28.13
C LYS A 414 -15.27 -1.69 28.42
N LEU A 415 -15.13 -2.65 27.51
CA LEU A 415 -15.59 -4.03 27.67
C LEU A 415 -14.88 -4.70 28.85
N ALA A 416 -13.55 -4.59 28.92
CA ALA A 416 -12.79 -5.07 30.07
C ALA A 416 -13.26 -4.44 31.39
N LYS A 417 -13.53 -3.12 31.40
CA LYS A 417 -14.05 -2.41 32.59
C LYS A 417 -15.46 -2.89 33.00
N GLN A 418 -16.36 -3.11 32.04
CA GLN A 418 -17.72 -3.61 32.29
C GLN A 418 -17.71 -4.93 33.07
N TYR A 419 -16.78 -5.82 32.71
CA TYR A 419 -16.57 -7.11 33.39
C TYR A 419 -15.54 -7.04 34.52
N LYS A 420 -15.27 -5.84 35.08
CA LYS A 420 -14.37 -5.60 36.23
C LYS A 420 -12.97 -6.21 36.06
N CYS A 421 -12.51 -6.32 34.82
CA CYS A 421 -11.20 -6.83 34.49
C CYS A 421 -10.16 -5.70 34.46
N HIS A 422 -9.04 -5.94 35.15
CA HIS A 422 -7.85 -5.08 35.12
C HIS A 422 -6.68 -5.69 34.35
N LYS A 423 -6.83 -6.92 33.85
CA LYS A 423 -5.80 -7.70 33.15
C LYS A 423 -5.88 -7.41 31.64
N LYS A 424 -5.29 -6.30 31.22
CA LYS A 424 -5.22 -5.88 29.81
C LYS A 424 -3.78 -6.00 29.32
N PHE A 425 -3.55 -6.84 28.32
CA PHE A 425 -2.22 -7.18 27.85
C PHE A 425 -2.04 -7.01 26.34
N SER A 426 -0.81 -6.89 25.87
CA SER A 426 -0.47 -6.98 24.45
C SER A 426 0.80 -7.79 24.29
N TRP A 427 0.78 -8.78 23.39
CA TRP A 427 1.96 -9.59 23.06
C TRP A 427 3.00 -8.81 22.24
N GLU A 428 2.55 -7.79 21.50
CA GLU A 428 3.40 -6.97 20.64
C GLU A 428 4.03 -5.77 21.38
N LEU A 429 3.59 -5.50 22.62
CA LEU A 429 4.11 -4.41 23.44
C LEU A 429 5.28 -4.88 24.32
N ASN A 430 6.47 -4.31 24.09
CA ASN A 430 7.68 -4.60 24.88
C ASN A 430 7.85 -3.71 26.13
N GLY A 431 6.90 -2.80 26.38
CA GLY A 431 6.96 -1.76 27.40
C GLY A 431 7.43 -0.44 26.81
N SER A 432 7.24 0.66 27.53
CA SER A 432 7.66 1.99 27.08
C SER A 432 8.28 2.75 28.24
N VAL A 433 9.61 2.87 28.22
CA VAL A 433 10.35 3.69 29.20
C VAL A 433 9.87 5.14 29.14
N VAL A 434 9.53 5.60 27.93
CA VAL A 434 9.00 6.95 27.72
C VAL A 434 7.71 7.14 28.53
N LYS A 435 6.77 6.19 28.47
CA LYS A 435 5.56 6.23 29.31
C LYS A 435 5.87 6.15 30.79
N ASP A 436 6.73 5.20 31.18
CA ASP A 436 7.01 4.93 32.59
C ASP A 436 7.79 6.07 33.28
N LYS A 437 8.65 6.80 32.56
CA LYS A 437 9.49 7.88 33.11
C LYS A 437 9.01 9.30 32.82
N LEU A 438 8.41 9.54 31.66
CA LEU A 438 7.95 10.87 31.24
C LEU A 438 6.42 11.01 31.28
N GLY A 439 5.66 9.93 31.54
CA GLY A 439 4.20 9.98 31.58
C GLY A 439 3.51 10.03 30.21
N ILE A 440 4.27 10.22 29.12
CA ILE A 440 3.77 10.34 27.75
C ILE A 440 3.85 9.01 26.98
N SER A 441 2.88 8.73 26.11
CA SER A 441 2.82 7.46 25.35
C SER A 441 3.39 7.55 23.92
N PHE A 442 4.09 8.64 23.61
CA PHE A 442 4.57 9.01 22.28
C PHE A 442 6.03 9.48 22.34
N SER A 443 6.67 9.64 21.17
CA SER A 443 8.07 10.06 21.08
C SER A 443 8.30 11.45 21.70
N PRO A 444 9.32 11.65 22.57
CA PRO A 444 9.59 12.95 23.18
C PRO A 444 9.86 14.07 22.17
N ASN A 445 10.50 13.74 21.06
CA ASN A 445 10.68 14.61 19.90
C ASN A 445 9.95 14.05 18.67
N PRO A 446 9.36 14.91 17.82
CA PRO A 446 8.79 14.46 16.55
C PRO A 446 9.90 14.07 15.56
N SER A 447 9.62 13.15 14.65
CA SER A 447 10.58 12.73 13.61
C SER A 447 11.00 13.86 12.66
N ALA A 448 10.25 14.97 12.63
CA ALA A 448 10.60 16.18 11.89
C ALA A 448 11.88 16.86 12.42
N ASP A 449 12.19 16.72 13.72
CA ASP A 449 13.39 17.31 14.33
C ASP A 449 14.69 16.70 13.78
N LEU A 450 14.63 15.54 13.13
CA LEU A 450 15.78 14.93 12.43
C LEU A 450 16.38 15.87 11.37
N ASN A 451 15.58 16.74 10.76
CA ASN A 451 16.07 17.71 9.78
C ASN A 451 16.97 18.80 10.40
N ASP A 452 16.82 19.07 11.70
CA ASP A 452 17.55 20.11 12.42
C ASP A 452 18.77 19.57 13.19
N ALA A 453 19.01 18.25 13.14
CA ALA A 453 20.10 17.58 13.86
C ALA A 453 21.47 17.83 13.22
N GLU A 454 22.51 18.01 14.04
CA GLU A 454 23.90 17.99 13.61
C GLU A 454 24.44 16.56 13.56
N LEU A 455 24.04 15.73 14.54
CA LEU A 455 24.39 14.33 14.65
C LEU A 455 23.13 13.51 14.98
N ILE A 456 22.91 12.46 14.19
CA ILE A 456 21.92 11.42 14.47
C ILE A 456 22.67 10.21 15.02
N VAL A 457 22.25 9.71 16.18
CA VAL A 457 22.74 8.47 16.77
C VAL A 457 21.64 7.41 16.60
N LEU A 458 21.79 6.55 15.60
CA LEU A 458 20.87 5.45 15.31
C LEU A 458 21.31 4.19 16.07
N ILE A 459 20.43 3.65 16.91
CA ILE A 459 20.69 2.53 17.79
C ILE A 459 19.73 1.40 17.45
N GLY A 460 20.27 0.27 16.99
CA GLY A 460 19.45 -0.83 16.48
C GLY A 460 18.75 -0.48 15.16
N ASP A 461 17.61 -1.12 14.94
CA ASP A 461 16.76 -0.90 13.77
C ASP A 461 15.61 0.06 14.05
N VAL A 462 15.06 0.62 12.97
CA VAL A 462 13.93 1.58 13.01
C VAL A 462 12.93 1.29 11.91
N THR A 463 11.70 1.76 12.12
CA THR A 463 10.65 1.70 11.10
C THR A 463 11.14 2.32 9.78
N HIS A 464 10.63 1.78 8.66
CA HIS A 464 11.07 2.19 7.33
C HIS A 464 11.02 3.71 7.11
N THR A 465 9.92 4.35 7.53
CA THR A 465 9.67 5.78 7.35
C THR A 465 10.63 6.66 8.15
N VAL A 466 10.92 6.29 9.40
CA VAL A 466 11.93 6.99 10.21
C VAL A 466 13.31 6.84 9.55
N GLY A 467 13.63 5.65 9.03
CA GLY A 467 14.86 5.44 8.26
C GLY A 467 14.98 6.34 7.02
N VAL A 468 13.88 6.58 6.29
CA VAL A 468 13.88 7.53 5.16
C VAL A 468 14.15 8.96 5.63
N LYS A 469 13.58 9.38 6.78
CA LYS A 469 13.85 10.70 7.37
C LYS A 469 15.31 10.87 7.77
N ILE A 470 15.93 9.83 8.34
CA ILE A 470 17.38 9.81 8.62
C ILE A 470 18.15 10.03 7.31
N MET A 471 17.84 9.29 6.24
CA MET A 471 18.50 9.46 4.94
C MET A 471 18.34 10.87 4.35
N GLN A 472 17.16 11.48 4.50
CA GLN A 472 16.91 12.86 4.08
C GLN A 472 17.75 13.86 4.89
N ALA A 473 17.80 13.72 6.22
CA ALA A 473 18.64 14.56 7.07
C ALA A 473 20.13 14.44 6.70
N LEU A 474 20.59 13.23 6.39
CA LEU A 474 21.96 13.00 5.92
C LEU A 474 22.26 13.65 4.57
N ASN A 475 21.28 13.73 3.66
CA ASN A 475 21.45 14.47 2.41
C ASN A 475 21.49 15.99 2.64
N ASN A 476 20.91 16.48 3.74
CA ASN A 476 20.93 17.88 4.16
C ASN A 476 22.18 18.24 5.00
N GLY A 477 23.09 17.28 5.24
CA GLY A 477 24.38 17.52 5.87
C GLY A 477 24.50 17.10 7.34
N ALA A 478 23.47 16.46 7.91
CA ALA A 478 23.60 15.82 9.22
C ALA A 478 24.65 14.69 9.16
N LYS A 479 25.30 14.41 10.29
CA LYS A 479 26.18 13.25 10.46
C LYS A 479 25.42 12.06 11.05
N LEU A 480 25.91 10.84 10.81
CA LEU A 480 25.34 9.62 11.40
C LEU A 480 26.38 8.85 12.21
N MET A 481 26.02 8.55 13.46
CA MET A 481 26.60 7.46 14.25
C MET A 481 25.64 6.29 14.27
N LEU A 482 26.07 5.15 13.73
CA LEU A 482 25.33 3.90 13.74
C LEU A 482 25.87 3.00 14.85
N ILE A 483 24.99 2.52 15.72
CA ILE A 483 25.29 1.50 16.73
C ILE A 483 24.46 0.28 16.37
N HIS A 484 25.07 -0.69 15.68
CA HIS A 484 24.38 -1.83 15.09
C HIS A 484 25.35 -3.00 14.90
N PRO A 485 24.95 -4.25 15.19
CA PRO A 485 25.83 -5.42 15.12
C PRO A 485 26.21 -5.82 13.69
N ASP A 486 25.33 -5.56 12.72
CA ASP A 486 25.51 -5.96 11.33
C ASP A 486 25.64 -4.76 10.38
N GLU A 487 26.16 -5.00 9.17
CA GLU A 487 26.07 -4.02 8.11
C GLU A 487 24.63 -3.90 7.59
N ASN A 488 24.15 -2.68 7.40
CA ASN A 488 22.83 -2.40 6.86
C ASN A 488 22.86 -1.19 5.89
N ARG A 489 21.68 -0.73 5.43
CA ARG A 489 21.58 0.39 4.49
C ARG A 489 22.19 1.70 4.99
N PHE A 490 22.35 1.85 6.31
CA PHE A 490 22.93 3.04 6.93
C PHE A 490 24.46 2.97 7.03
N THR A 491 25.06 1.78 7.08
CA THR A 491 26.50 1.59 7.26
C THR A 491 27.34 2.39 6.26
N ARG A 492 26.97 2.38 4.97
CA ARG A 492 27.72 3.13 3.94
C ARG A 492 27.64 4.64 4.08
N ARG A 493 26.63 5.14 4.77
CA ARG A 493 26.36 6.57 5.00
C ARG A 493 26.79 7.03 6.39
N ALA A 494 27.09 6.10 7.29
CA ALA A 494 27.54 6.39 8.64
C ALA A 494 28.93 7.05 8.61
N ASP A 495 29.06 8.10 9.41
CA ASP A 495 30.35 8.72 9.74
C ASP A 495 31.11 7.86 10.77
N PHE A 496 30.35 7.20 11.64
CA PHE A 496 30.81 6.38 12.76
C PHE A 496 29.96 5.12 12.83
N HIS A 497 30.58 3.94 12.89
CA HIS A 497 29.86 2.68 13.08
C HIS A 497 30.45 1.92 14.28
N ILE A 498 29.63 1.70 15.30
CA ILE A 498 29.98 0.87 16.47
C ILE A 498 29.27 -0.47 16.29
N THR A 499 30.05 -1.51 16.06
CA THR A 499 29.58 -2.87 15.83
C THR A 499 29.46 -3.60 17.16
N THR A 500 28.22 -3.75 17.66
CA THR A 500 27.93 -4.40 18.94
C THR A 500 26.49 -4.91 19.03
N ASN A 501 26.29 -6.00 19.77
CA ASN A 501 24.98 -6.46 20.26
C ASN A 501 24.65 -5.90 21.67
N TYR A 502 25.59 -5.19 22.28
CA TYR A 502 25.51 -4.71 23.66
C TYR A 502 25.27 -3.20 23.68
N TYR A 503 24.12 -2.77 23.15
CA TYR A 503 23.76 -1.35 23.04
C TYR A 503 23.86 -0.62 24.38
N ILE A 504 23.28 -1.20 25.43
CA ILE A 504 23.27 -0.62 26.77
C ILE A 504 24.66 -0.25 27.28
N GLU A 505 25.67 -1.09 27.02
CA GLU A 505 27.04 -0.84 27.50
C GLU A 505 27.67 0.36 26.80
N VAL A 506 27.43 0.53 25.50
CA VAL A 506 27.90 1.71 24.75
C VAL A 506 27.23 2.99 25.27
N ILE A 507 25.92 2.94 25.51
CA ILE A 507 25.19 4.12 26.00
C ILE A 507 25.58 4.46 27.44
N ASN A 508 25.80 3.45 28.29
CA ASN A 508 26.32 3.63 29.65
C ASN A 508 27.72 4.25 29.65
N GLU A 509 28.60 3.83 28.74
CA GLU A 509 29.94 4.41 28.60
C GLU A 509 29.86 5.89 28.20
N PHE A 510 29.02 6.24 27.21
CA PHE A 510 28.77 7.64 26.86
C PHE A 510 28.21 8.44 28.03
N THR A 511 27.34 7.83 28.83
CA THR A 511 26.77 8.45 30.04
C THR A 511 27.84 8.69 31.10
N LYS A 512 28.72 7.71 31.34
CA LYS A 512 29.85 7.85 32.25
C LYS A 512 30.76 9.00 31.83
N TYR A 513 31.13 9.04 30.56
CA TYR A 513 31.98 10.08 30.00
C TYR A 513 31.32 11.47 30.12
N LEU A 514 30.04 11.61 29.80
CA LEU A 514 29.30 12.87 29.95
C LEU A 514 29.39 13.42 31.38
N VAL A 515 29.26 12.54 32.37
CA VAL A 515 29.30 12.93 33.79
C VAL A 515 30.72 13.26 34.25
N GLU A 516 31.70 12.41 33.93
CA GLU A 516 33.11 12.58 34.33
C GLU A 516 33.72 13.88 33.80
N TYR A 517 33.47 14.20 32.52
CA TYR A 517 33.98 15.40 31.86
C TYR A 517 33.07 16.63 32.03
N ARG A 518 32.03 16.54 32.87
CA ARG A 518 31.11 17.65 33.21
C ARG A 518 30.42 18.29 32.01
N HIS A 519 30.03 17.48 31.03
CA HIS A 519 29.22 17.91 29.87
C HIS A 519 27.71 17.79 30.11
N HIS A 520 27.28 17.30 31.28
CA HIS A 520 25.88 17.22 31.68
C HIS A 520 25.29 18.60 32.04
N ASN A 521 23.98 18.75 31.89
CA ASN A 521 23.24 19.97 32.16
C ASN A 521 22.84 20.07 33.63
N ILE A 522 23.59 20.85 34.40
CA ILE A 522 23.40 21.03 35.84
C ILE A 522 22.03 21.61 36.17
N ASP A 523 21.55 22.59 35.38
CA ASP A 523 20.25 23.23 35.63
C ASP A 523 19.08 22.25 35.41
N TYR A 524 19.16 21.43 34.36
CA TYR A 524 18.17 20.39 34.10
C TYR A 524 18.17 19.34 35.22
N ILE A 525 19.34 18.86 35.62
CA ILE A 525 19.48 17.87 36.69
C ILE A 525 18.93 18.40 38.01
N ALA A 526 19.28 19.63 38.38
CA ALA A 526 18.81 20.24 39.63
C ALA A 526 17.28 20.38 39.68
N ARG A 527 16.64 20.62 38.53
CA ARG A 527 15.19 20.77 38.41
C ARG A 527 14.47 19.43 38.36
N TYR A 528 14.89 18.51 37.48
CA TYR A 528 14.08 17.36 37.09
C TYR A 528 14.59 16.01 37.59
N ILE A 529 15.83 15.90 38.08
CA ILE A 529 16.42 14.61 38.48
C ILE A 529 16.56 14.51 40.01
N GLY A 530 16.02 13.44 40.59
CA GLY A 530 15.91 13.24 42.04
C GLY A 530 17.15 12.63 42.68
N ASN A 531 17.82 11.71 41.97
CA ASN A 531 18.84 10.82 42.53
C ASN A 531 20.18 10.85 41.80
N PHE A 532 20.55 11.99 41.22
CA PHE A 532 21.76 12.11 40.41
C PHE A 532 23.04 11.67 41.14
N VAL A 533 23.16 11.97 42.44
CA VAL A 533 24.33 11.59 43.24
C VAL A 533 24.46 10.06 43.32
N ASP A 534 23.38 9.36 43.65
CA ASP A 534 23.37 7.91 43.74
C ASP A 534 23.59 7.26 42.37
N PHE A 535 22.95 7.80 41.33
CA PHE A 535 23.16 7.35 39.96
C PHE A 535 24.62 7.51 39.52
N ASN A 536 25.26 8.64 39.82
CA ASN A 536 26.67 8.89 39.51
C ASN A 536 27.60 7.89 40.23
N HIS A 537 27.28 7.49 41.47
CA HIS A 537 28.03 6.45 42.18
C HIS A 537 27.88 5.06 41.54
N GLN A 538 26.76 4.79 40.86
CA GLN A 538 26.53 3.53 40.15
C GLN A 538 27.21 3.47 38.78
N LEU A 539 27.45 4.62 38.13
CA LEU A 539 28.09 4.68 36.80
C LEU A 539 29.52 4.12 36.83
N GLN A 540 29.75 3.07 36.04
CA GLN A 540 31.03 2.41 35.85
C GLN A 540 31.45 2.50 34.38
N HIS A 541 32.76 2.44 34.12
CA HIS A 541 33.23 2.21 32.74
C HIS A 541 32.87 0.79 32.34
N THR A 542 32.15 0.67 31.24
CA THR A 542 31.66 -0.55 30.63
C THR A 542 32.51 -0.93 29.41
N ILE A 543 33.25 0.02 28.84
CA ILE A 543 34.18 -0.17 27.70
C ILE A 543 35.54 0.43 28.04
N GLN A 544 36.62 -0.35 27.91
CA GLN A 544 37.99 0.07 28.23
C GLN A 544 38.87 0.07 26.98
N THR A 545 38.61 0.97 26.03
CA THR A 545 39.43 1.13 24.82
C THR A 545 39.74 2.60 24.58
N ASP A 546 41.00 2.91 24.24
CA ASP A 546 41.42 4.28 23.92
C ASP A 546 40.64 4.83 22.71
N GLU A 547 40.32 3.96 21.74
CA GLU A 547 39.52 4.30 20.56
C GLU A 547 38.12 4.82 20.94
N PHE A 548 37.47 4.30 21.98
CA PHE A 548 36.15 4.77 22.38
C PHE A 548 36.18 6.21 22.92
N MET A 549 37.27 6.60 23.60
CA MET A 549 37.40 7.92 24.20
C MET A 549 37.33 9.04 23.17
N ASP A 550 37.93 8.83 21.99
CA ASP A 550 37.85 9.78 20.88
C ASP A 550 36.42 9.90 20.34
N PHE A 551 35.67 8.81 20.28
CA PHE A 551 34.27 8.82 19.85
C PHE A 551 33.36 9.50 20.86
N ALA A 552 33.55 9.22 22.16
CA ALA A 552 32.81 9.90 23.21
C ALA A 552 33.08 11.41 23.19
N HIS A 553 34.34 11.82 22.99
CA HIS A 553 34.71 13.21 22.83
C HIS A 553 34.03 13.84 21.59
N GLU A 554 34.10 13.18 20.44
CA GLU A 554 33.50 13.65 19.20
C GLU A 554 31.97 13.73 19.32
N LEU A 555 31.29 12.73 19.90
CA LEU A 555 29.85 12.76 20.17
C LEU A 555 29.49 13.97 21.03
N LEU A 556 30.21 14.21 22.12
CA LEU A 556 29.91 15.32 23.03
C LEU A 556 30.30 16.70 22.49
N SER A 557 31.06 16.77 21.39
CA SER A 557 31.35 18.03 20.70
C SER A 557 30.14 18.61 19.96
N PHE A 558 29.15 17.77 19.62
CA PHE A 558 27.92 18.20 18.95
C PHE A 558 26.90 18.79 19.93
N LYS A 559 26.24 19.87 19.50
CA LYS A 559 25.21 20.54 20.31
C LYS A 559 23.82 20.01 20.01
N LYS A 560 23.58 19.62 18.75
CA LYS A 560 22.29 19.11 18.28
C LYS A 560 22.36 17.61 17.98
N ILE A 561 22.16 16.80 19.01
CA ILE A 561 22.22 15.33 18.92
C ILE A 561 20.82 14.76 19.10
N ILE A 562 20.37 13.94 18.15
CA ILE A 562 19.14 13.15 18.28
C ILE A 562 19.50 11.67 18.37
N PHE A 563 19.04 11.02 19.45
CA PHE A 563 19.08 9.58 19.59
C PHE A 563 17.81 8.99 18.97
N VAL A 564 17.97 7.99 18.10
CA VAL A 564 16.87 7.36 17.38
C VAL A 564 16.89 5.85 17.59
N TYR A 565 15.75 5.29 17.97
CA TYR A 565 15.58 3.84 18.15
C TYR A 565 14.13 3.39 17.94
N SER A 566 13.93 2.09 17.77
CA SER A 566 12.60 1.46 17.85
C SER A 566 12.36 0.86 19.24
N GLU A 567 11.22 1.20 19.86
CA GLU A 567 10.77 0.59 21.12
C GLU A 567 10.42 -0.90 20.95
N SER A 568 10.15 -1.34 19.72
CA SER A 568 9.91 -2.75 19.39
C SER A 568 11.22 -3.54 19.24
N ASP A 569 12.33 -2.87 18.89
CA ASP A 569 13.64 -3.50 18.67
C ASP A 569 14.49 -3.56 19.94
N LEU A 570 14.56 -2.46 20.70
CA LEU A 570 15.42 -2.34 21.86
C LEU A 570 14.75 -2.82 23.15
N ASP A 571 15.51 -3.51 24.00
CA ASP A 571 15.06 -3.89 25.33
C ASP A 571 14.88 -2.67 26.27
N TYR A 572 14.00 -2.82 27.26
CA TYR A 572 13.63 -1.76 28.20
C TYR A 572 14.85 -1.09 28.88
N ASP A 573 15.88 -1.87 29.28
CA ASP A 573 17.04 -1.30 29.97
C ASP A 573 17.90 -0.44 29.03
N THR A 574 18.01 -0.83 27.76
CA THR A 574 18.69 -0.04 26.73
C THR A 574 17.94 1.27 26.46
N GLN A 575 16.61 1.20 26.29
CA GLN A 575 15.77 2.41 26.13
C GLN A 575 15.95 3.37 27.32
N ASN A 576 16.02 2.81 28.53
CA ASN A 576 16.26 3.55 29.78
C ASN A 576 17.62 4.23 29.81
N ALA A 577 18.69 3.55 29.38
CA ALA A 577 20.01 4.15 29.29
C ALA A 577 20.06 5.33 28.29
N ILE A 578 19.39 5.21 27.13
CA ILE A 578 19.29 6.27 26.13
C ILE A 578 18.58 7.49 26.71
N LEU A 579 17.46 7.26 27.39
CA LEU A 579 16.68 8.32 28.00
C LEU A 579 17.45 9.02 29.13
N ASN A 580 18.15 8.26 29.99
CA ASN A 580 19.03 8.81 31.03
C ASN A 580 20.10 9.73 30.41
N LEU A 581 20.79 9.26 29.36
CA LEU A 581 21.82 10.04 28.67
C LEU A 581 21.26 11.37 28.14
N SER A 582 20.12 11.33 27.46
CA SER A 582 19.48 12.52 26.89
C SER A 582 18.95 13.48 27.97
N MET A 583 18.39 12.96 29.07
CA MET A 583 17.98 13.76 30.23
C MET A 583 19.16 14.44 30.91
N LEU A 584 20.28 13.73 31.12
CA LEU A 584 21.48 14.33 31.72
C LEU A 584 22.10 15.42 30.85
N ARG A 585 21.92 15.35 29.52
CA ARG A 585 22.29 16.43 28.60
C ARG A 585 21.28 17.58 28.60
N GLY A 586 20.07 17.37 29.13
CA GLY A 586 18.96 18.31 29.02
C GLY A 586 18.53 18.53 27.57
N ASP A 587 18.53 17.46 26.78
CA ASP A 587 18.19 17.51 25.34
C ASP A 587 16.74 17.08 25.05
N ILE A 588 16.08 16.36 25.97
CA ILE A 588 14.71 15.85 25.81
C ILE A 588 13.72 16.97 25.43
N GLY A 589 12.98 16.76 24.34
CA GLY A 589 11.92 17.67 23.90
C GLY A 589 12.40 18.98 23.28
N MET A 590 13.71 19.12 23.00
CA MET A 590 14.27 20.34 22.41
C MET A 590 14.38 20.25 20.88
N GLN A 591 14.19 21.35 20.15
CA GLN A 591 14.29 21.31 18.69
C GLN A 591 15.69 20.88 18.21
N GLY A 592 15.73 19.86 17.35
CA GLY A 592 16.96 19.34 16.74
C GLY A 592 17.86 18.52 17.68
N LYS A 593 17.43 18.25 18.91
CA LYS A 593 18.16 17.39 19.86
C LYS A 593 17.21 16.67 20.81
N GLY A 594 17.60 15.51 21.33
CA GLY A 594 16.75 14.71 22.22
C GLY A 594 16.56 13.29 21.73
N VAL A 595 15.33 12.79 21.79
CA VAL A 595 15.01 11.38 21.53
C VAL A 595 13.84 11.28 20.56
N VAL A 596 14.06 10.59 19.44
CA VAL A 596 13.01 10.12 18.55
C VAL A 596 12.85 8.62 18.74
N SER A 597 11.78 8.19 19.40
CA SER A 597 11.42 6.78 19.47
C SER A 597 10.34 6.46 18.43
N CYS A 598 10.39 5.27 17.87
CA CYS A 598 9.34 4.78 16.97
C CYS A 598 8.88 3.38 17.37
N SER A 599 7.73 2.96 16.85
CA SER A 599 7.15 1.66 17.15
C SER A 599 6.61 0.97 15.90
N GLU A 600 6.62 -0.37 15.92
CA GLU A 600 5.95 -1.19 14.91
C GLU A 600 4.43 -1.30 15.15
N LEU A 601 3.91 -0.59 16.16
CA LEU A 601 2.50 -0.56 16.53
C LEU A 601 1.88 0.77 16.09
N ALA A 602 0.88 0.75 15.21
CA ALA A 602 0.34 1.97 14.62
C ALA A 602 -0.23 2.99 15.60
N ASN A 603 -0.90 2.47 16.62
CA ASN A 603 -1.67 3.21 17.59
C ASN A 603 -1.21 2.90 19.03
N LYS A 604 0.10 2.69 19.21
CA LYS A 604 0.71 2.44 20.52
C LYS A 604 0.30 3.49 21.58
N PRO A 605 0.26 4.81 21.27
CA PRO A 605 -0.21 5.79 22.24
C PRO A 605 -1.61 5.47 22.79
N SER A 606 -2.58 5.20 21.92
CA SER A 606 -3.94 4.88 22.33
C SER A 606 -4.03 3.55 23.07
N LEU A 607 -3.22 2.55 22.67
CA LEU A 607 -3.12 1.27 23.37
C LEU A 607 -2.66 1.45 24.82
N LEU A 608 -1.62 2.27 25.03
CA LEU A 608 -1.09 2.59 26.36
C LEU A 608 -2.06 3.43 27.20
N GLU A 609 -2.71 4.46 26.63
CA GLU A 609 -3.72 5.25 27.35
C GLU A 609 -4.96 4.43 27.72
N ASN A 610 -5.28 3.42 26.91
CA ASN A 610 -6.29 2.43 27.24
C ASN A 610 -5.82 1.37 28.24
N GLY A 611 -4.63 1.52 28.83
CA GLY A 611 -4.14 0.73 29.96
C GLY A 611 -3.74 -0.70 29.62
N PHE A 612 -3.40 -0.98 28.36
CA PHE A 612 -2.78 -2.22 27.97
C PHE A 612 -1.28 -2.20 28.32
N ILE A 613 -0.77 -3.31 28.83
CA ILE A 613 0.63 -3.45 29.26
C ILE A 613 1.25 -4.71 28.64
N PRO A 614 2.60 -4.85 28.65
CA PRO A 614 3.23 -6.09 28.23
C PRO A 614 2.70 -7.29 29.01
N VAL A 615 2.59 -8.44 28.33
CA VAL A 615 2.07 -9.68 28.92
C VAL A 615 2.90 -10.09 30.14
N LYS A 616 2.21 -10.38 31.26
CA LYS A 616 2.83 -10.84 32.51
C LYS A 616 2.03 -11.98 33.13
N ASN A 617 2.72 -13.01 33.61
CA ASN A 617 2.12 -14.16 34.32
C ASN A 617 0.94 -14.82 33.58
N TYR A 618 0.99 -14.88 32.24
CA TYR A 618 -0.13 -15.37 31.43
C TYR A 618 -0.51 -16.83 31.77
N GLN A 619 0.45 -17.64 32.23
CA GLN A 619 0.23 -19.04 32.61
C GLN A 619 -0.77 -19.21 33.75
N LYS A 620 -1.06 -18.15 34.52
CA LYS A 620 -2.05 -18.17 35.61
C LYS A 620 -3.46 -17.86 35.14
N LEU A 621 -3.63 -17.46 33.88
CA LEU A 621 -4.92 -17.08 33.30
C LEU A 621 -5.68 -18.34 32.88
N LYS A 622 -6.97 -18.37 33.22
CA LYS A 622 -7.90 -19.45 32.87
C LYS A 622 -8.88 -19.05 31.77
N SER A 623 -8.97 -17.76 31.45
CA SER A 623 -9.86 -17.24 30.44
C SER A 623 -9.21 -16.07 29.71
N ALA A 624 -9.37 -16.00 28.38
CA ALA A 624 -8.77 -14.96 27.54
C ALA A 624 -9.72 -14.51 26.42
N ALA A 625 -9.70 -13.21 26.14
CA ALA A 625 -10.31 -12.58 24.98
C ALA A 625 -9.21 -11.87 24.18
N ILE A 626 -8.87 -12.40 23.01
CA ILE A 626 -7.74 -11.97 22.20
C ILE A 626 -8.24 -11.26 20.94
N PHE A 627 -7.87 -10.00 20.75
CA PHE A 627 -8.26 -9.18 19.62
C PHE A 627 -7.05 -8.89 18.72
N GLY A 628 -6.99 -9.52 17.55
CA GLY A 628 -5.97 -9.31 16.51
C GLY A 628 -4.55 -9.72 16.86
N GLU A 629 -4.35 -10.59 17.83
CA GLU A 629 -3.02 -11.11 18.16
C GLU A 629 -3.00 -12.63 17.97
N ASP A 630 -1.90 -13.15 17.44
CA ASP A 630 -1.63 -14.59 17.33
C ASP A 630 -0.43 -14.97 18.21
N PRO A 631 -0.62 -15.17 19.54
CA PRO A 631 0.46 -15.59 20.44
C PRO A 631 1.10 -16.92 20.04
N LEU A 632 0.39 -17.77 19.29
CA LEU A 632 0.89 -19.05 18.81
C LEU A 632 1.68 -18.94 17.49
N TYR A 633 1.82 -17.75 16.89
CA TYR A 633 2.53 -17.55 15.62
C TYR A 633 3.93 -18.20 15.58
N ASN A 634 4.68 -18.12 16.69
CA ASN A 634 6.02 -18.70 16.82
C ASN A 634 6.03 -20.17 17.30
N ASN A 635 4.87 -20.84 17.33
CA ASN A 635 4.68 -22.24 17.72
C ASN A 635 5.35 -22.63 19.06
N LYS A 636 5.31 -21.73 20.05
CA LYS A 636 5.87 -22.01 21.38
C LYS A 636 4.97 -23.00 22.12
N MET A 637 5.52 -24.16 22.46
CA MET A 637 4.80 -25.24 23.15
C MET A 637 4.15 -24.77 24.47
N GLU A 638 4.82 -23.92 25.24
CA GLU A 638 4.29 -23.36 26.49
C GLU A 638 3.02 -22.52 26.28
N ILE A 639 2.93 -21.78 25.16
CA ILE A 639 1.75 -20.98 24.81
C ILE A 639 0.63 -21.91 24.35
N TYR A 640 0.96 -22.93 23.54
CA TYR A 640 -0.01 -23.95 23.13
C TYR A 640 -0.63 -24.66 24.34
N GLU A 641 0.19 -25.11 25.29
CA GLU A 641 -0.29 -25.78 26.50
C GLU A 641 -1.18 -24.86 27.34
N TRP A 642 -0.83 -23.59 27.46
CA TRP A 642 -1.66 -22.60 28.14
C TRP A 642 -3.00 -22.42 27.44
N LEU A 643 -3.02 -22.15 26.12
CA LEU A 643 -4.24 -21.96 25.34
C LEU A 643 -5.16 -23.18 25.42
N ASN A 644 -4.61 -24.40 25.38
CA ASN A 644 -5.37 -25.65 25.46
C ASN A 644 -5.98 -25.89 26.85
N ASN A 645 -5.44 -25.27 27.90
CA ASN A 645 -5.92 -25.38 29.27
C ASN A 645 -6.86 -24.23 29.68
N LEU A 646 -7.14 -23.27 28.79
CA LEU A 646 -8.10 -22.22 29.05
C LEU A 646 -9.52 -22.79 29.16
N GLU A 647 -10.25 -22.37 30.18
CA GLU A 647 -11.67 -22.67 30.36
C GLU A 647 -12.55 -21.86 29.39
N PHE A 648 -12.05 -20.71 28.90
CA PHE A 648 -12.65 -19.92 27.84
C PHE A 648 -11.61 -19.17 27.02
N LEU A 649 -11.85 -19.09 25.71
CA LEU A 649 -10.97 -18.43 24.75
C LEU A 649 -11.85 -17.84 23.63
N LEU A 650 -11.96 -16.51 23.63
CA LEU A 650 -12.47 -15.73 22.52
C LEU A 650 -11.27 -15.27 21.68
N VAL A 651 -11.31 -15.49 20.37
CA VAL A 651 -10.34 -14.94 19.42
C VAL A 651 -11.10 -14.12 18.39
N ALA A 652 -10.80 -12.84 18.30
CA ALA A 652 -11.31 -11.96 17.26
C ALA A 652 -10.17 -11.67 16.29
N ASP A 653 -10.30 -12.09 15.03
CA ASP A 653 -9.22 -12.04 14.04
C ASP A 653 -9.77 -11.97 12.60
N SER A 654 -8.96 -11.46 11.66
CA SER A 654 -9.29 -11.43 10.23
C SER A 654 -9.10 -12.79 9.54
N PHE A 655 -8.22 -13.64 10.09
CA PHE A 655 -7.85 -14.94 9.51
C PHE A 655 -7.95 -16.07 10.54
N MET A 656 -8.09 -17.30 10.04
CA MET A 656 -8.09 -18.50 10.89
C MET A 656 -6.65 -18.86 11.31
N THR A 657 -6.10 -18.06 12.22
CA THR A 657 -4.75 -18.22 12.83
C THR A 657 -4.66 -19.49 13.69
N GLU A 658 -3.43 -19.89 14.05
CA GLU A 658 -3.24 -21.05 14.94
C GLU A 658 -3.91 -20.83 16.30
N THR A 659 -3.87 -19.61 16.83
CA THR A 659 -4.62 -19.25 18.04
C THR A 659 -6.14 -19.32 17.81
N ALA A 660 -6.66 -18.80 16.69
CA ALA A 660 -8.10 -18.86 16.37
C ALA A 660 -8.63 -20.30 16.26
N LYS A 661 -7.83 -21.23 15.69
CA LYS A 661 -8.18 -22.65 15.60
C LYS A 661 -8.38 -23.33 16.94
N MET A 662 -7.83 -22.78 18.03
CA MET A 662 -7.98 -23.29 19.40
C MET A 662 -9.16 -22.64 20.16
N ALA A 663 -9.74 -21.57 19.62
CA ALA A 663 -10.75 -20.78 20.32
C ALA A 663 -12.05 -21.55 20.59
N HIS A 664 -12.74 -21.14 21.64
CA HIS A 664 -14.11 -21.57 21.93
C HIS A 664 -15.12 -20.78 21.09
N VAL A 665 -14.79 -19.53 20.76
CA VAL A 665 -15.56 -18.66 19.87
C VAL A 665 -14.61 -17.79 19.06
N VAL A 666 -14.91 -17.63 17.78
CA VAL A 666 -14.16 -16.79 16.85
C VAL A 666 -15.06 -15.68 16.33
N LEU A 667 -14.60 -14.43 16.41
CA LEU A 667 -15.25 -13.29 15.79
C LEU A 667 -14.43 -12.81 14.58
N PRO A 668 -15.04 -12.63 13.40
CA PRO A 668 -14.33 -12.06 12.28
C PRO A 668 -14.10 -10.57 12.53
N LEU A 669 -12.86 -10.13 12.36
CA LEU A 669 -12.50 -8.72 12.41
C LEU A 669 -12.22 -8.15 11.02
N ASN A 670 -12.47 -6.86 10.91
CA ASN A 670 -12.13 -6.03 9.78
C ASN A 670 -10.74 -5.42 9.97
N SER A 671 -10.09 -5.14 8.84
CA SER A 671 -8.81 -4.46 8.80
C SER A 671 -8.98 -2.95 8.67
N PHE A 672 -7.89 -2.18 8.83
CA PHE A 672 -7.96 -0.71 8.76
C PHE A 672 -8.47 -0.14 7.43
N ILE A 673 -8.38 -0.91 6.33
CA ILE A 673 -8.95 -0.48 5.03
C ILE A 673 -10.48 -0.60 5.00
N GLU A 674 -11.09 -1.25 5.97
CA GLU A 674 -12.54 -1.47 6.11
C GLU A 674 -13.14 -0.72 7.32
N SER A 675 -12.30 -0.19 8.20
CA SER A 675 -12.70 0.57 9.39
C SER A 675 -12.73 2.07 9.12
N GLU A 676 -13.57 2.78 9.88
CA GLU A 676 -13.60 4.23 9.98
C GLU A 676 -13.33 4.64 11.43
N GLY A 677 -12.55 5.71 11.64
CA GLY A 677 -12.22 6.21 12.97
C GLY A 677 -10.94 7.02 12.99
N THR A 678 -10.19 6.92 14.08
CA THR A 678 -8.95 7.67 14.26
C THR A 678 -7.81 6.79 14.78
N ILE A 679 -6.56 7.14 14.47
CA ILE A 679 -5.36 6.53 15.08
C ILE A 679 -4.40 7.62 15.56
N THR A 680 -3.64 7.33 16.61
CA THR A 680 -2.65 8.26 17.17
C THR A 680 -1.25 7.72 16.94
N ASN A 681 -0.47 8.40 16.10
CA ASN A 681 0.87 7.95 15.72
C ASN A 681 1.94 8.25 16.81
N ASP A 682 3.19 7.80 16.61
CA ASP A 682 4.32 8.04 17.55
C ASP A 682 4.66 9.53 17.70
N ASN A 683 4.24 10.37 16.77
CA ASN A 683 4.34 11.82 16.87
C ASN A 683 3.15 12.44 17.61
N ASN A 684 2.28 11.64 18.26
CA ASN A 684 1.02 12.03 18.93
C ASN A 684 0.09 12.86 18.04
N VAL A 685 0.08 12.57 16.74
CA VAL A 685 -0.88 13.18 15.83
C VAL A 685 -2.05 12.21 15.72
N VAL A 686 -3.24 12.68 16.11
CA VAL A 686 -4.50 11.98 15.83
C VAL A 686 -4.81 12.15 14.34
N GLN A 687 -4.93 11.05 13.64
CA GLN A 687 -5.15 10.99 12.19
C GLN A 687 -6.43 10.22 11.89
N THR A 688 -7.21 10.71 10.94
CA THR A 688 -8.41 10.01 10.46
C THR A 688 -8.03 8.77 9.67
N VAL A 689 -8.70 7.67 9.96
CA VAL A 689 -8.75 6.46 9.13
C VAL A 689 -10.09 6.49 8.40
N THR A 690 -10.02 6.56 7.07
CA THR A 690 -11.18 6.55 6.20
C THR A 690 -11.36 5.15 5.62
N LYS A 691 -12.61 4.67 5.65
CA LYS A 691 -12.99 3.39 5.08
C LYS A 691 -12.73 3.37 3.57
N VAL A 692 -11.88 2.44 3.14
CA VAL A 692 -11.50 2.26 1.73
C VAL A 692 -12.41 1.24 1.06
N CYS A 693 -12.73 0.12 1.72
CA CYS A 693 -13.58 -0.95 1.18
C CYS A 693 -14.78 -1.22 2.10
N ASN A 694 -15.85 -1.77 1.54
CA ASN A 694 -16.91 -2.36 2.36
C ASN A 694 -16.37 -3.56 3.15
N THR A 695 -16.99 -3.83 4.31
CA THR A 695 -16.57 -4.92 5.18
C THR A 695 -16.96 -6.27 4.58
N VAL A 696 -16.04 -7.24 4.59
CA VAL A 696 -16.36 -8.63 4.17
C VAL A 696 -17.35 -9.33 5.12
N THR A 697 -17.49 -8.81 6.34
CA THR A 697 -18.31 -9.35 7.42
C THR A 697 -19.72 -8.75 7.48
N GLY A 698 -19.98 -7.65 6.76
CA GLY A 698 -21.21 -6.88 6.80
C GLY A 698 -21.39 -5.97 8.03
N LYS A 699 -20.50 -6.04 9.03
CA LYS A 699 -20.50 -5.17 10.23
C LYS A 699 -19.10 -4.63 10.49
N GLU A 700 -18.96 -3.36 10.88
CA GLU A 700 -17.67 -2.81 11.31
C GLU A 700 -17.31 -3.27 12.72
N ASN A 701 -16.01 -3.25 13.06
CA ASN A 701 -15.54 -3.76 14.36
C ASN A 701 -16.13 -2.95 15.52
N TRP A 702 -16.14 -1.62 15.42
CA TRP A 702 -16.71 -0.76 16.46
C TRP A 702 -18.19 -1.05 16.68
N TYR A 703 -18.94 -1.42 15.63
CA TYR A 703 -20.35 -1.79 15.73
C TYR A 703 -20.50 -3.11 16.53
N VAL A 704 -19.68 -4.12 16.23
CA VAL A 704 -19.68 -5.39 16.96
C VAL A 704 -19.30 -5.19 18.44
N LEU A 705 -18.27 -4.38 18.71
CA LEU A 705 -17.84 -4.05 20.07
C LEU A 705 -18.90 -3.26 20.83
N LYS A 706 -19.61 -2.35 20.15
CA LYS A 706 -20.74 -1.61 20.70
C LYS A 706 -21.90 -2.54 21.07
N ASP A 707 -22.24 -3.49 20.19
CA ASP A 707 -23.28 -4.49 20.45
C ASP A 707 -22.92 -5.35 21.68
N LEU A 708 -21.66 -5.79 21.81
CA LEU A 708 -21.16 -6.54 22.99
C LEU A 708 -21.25 -5.75 24.31
N LEU A 709 -21.22 -4.41 24.23
CA LEU A 709 -21.38 -3.52 25.38
C LEU A 709 -22.85 -3.16 25.65
N GLY A 710 -23.78 -3.51 24.75
CA GLY A 710 -25.18 -3.09 24.84
C GLY A 710 -25.36 -1.56 24.76
N LEU A 711 -24.51 -0.86 24.00
CA LEU A 711 -24.54 0.60 23.85
C LEU A 711 -25.35 1.03 22.62
N ASP A 712 -26.05 2.15 22.72
CA ASP A 712 -26.79 2.78 21.61
C ASP A 712 -26.06 4.00 21.02
N SER A 713 -24.77 4.17 21.34
CA SER A 713 -23.98 5.32 20.90
C SER A 713 -23.67 5.33 19.40
N THR A 714 -23.51 6.53 18.85
CA THR A 714 -23.01 6.77 17.49
C THR A 714 -21.47 6.68 17.44
N LEU A 715 -20.89 6.55 16.23
CA LEU A 715 -19.44 6.56 16.07
C LEU A 715 -18.86 7.92 16.48
N GLU A 716 -19.55 9.04 16.21
CA GLU A 716 -19.09 10.37 16.62
C GLU A 716 -18.98 10.51 18.15
N GLU A 717 -19.98 10.04 18.90
CA GLU A 717 -19.95 10.04 20.38
C GLU A 717 -18.82 9.16 20.92
N ILE A 718 -18.62 7.97 20.32
CA ILE A 718 -17.52 7.08 20.71
C ILE A 718 -16.17 7.72 20.39
N SER A 719 -16.04 8.41 19.26
CA SER A 719 -14.82 9.09 18.85
C SER A 719 -14.47 10.26 19.75
N GLU A 720 -15.46 11.06 20.17
CA GLU A 720 -15.26 12.13 21.15
C GLU A 720 -14.72 11.56 22.47
N ASP A 721 -15.36 10.50 23.00
CA ASP A 721 -14.92 9.81 24.21
C ASP A 721 -13.52 9.18 24.08
N ALA A 722 -13.25 8.49 22.96
CA ALA A 722 -12.02 7.74 22.74
C ALA A 722 -10.80 8.68 22.59
N ASN A 723 -11.02 9.87 22.03
CA ASN A 723 -10.00 10.89 21.87
C ASN A 723 -9.91 11.81 23.10
N ASN A 724 -10.90 11.79 23.99
CA ASN A 724 -10.88 12.53 25.25
C ASN A 724 -9.83 11.95 26.21
N GLY A 725 -8.73 12.66 26.40
CA GLY A 725 -7.60 12.23 27.23
C GLY A 725 -6.38 11.72 26.45
N ILE A 726 -6.45 11.66 25.12
CA ILE A 726 -5.22 11.63 24.31
C ILE A 726 -4.57 13.00 24.51
N ASN A 727 -3.47 13.03 25.25
CA ASN A 727 -2.87 14.26 25.77
C ASN A 727 -2.30 15.12 24.63
N LEU A 728 -3.14 15.98 24.05
CA LEU A 728 -2.78 16.92 22.99
C LEU A 728 -2.17 18.22 23.55
N ASP A 729 -2.41 18.51 24.84
CA ASP A 729 -2.19 19.82 25.46
C ASP A 729 -0.76 20.05 25.99
N GLU A 730 0.05 19.02 26.17
CA GLU A 730 1.42 19.13 26.73
C GLU A 730 2.50 19.62 25.73
N ARG A 731 2.10 20.16 24.56
CA ARG A 731 3.02 20.38 23.43
C ARG A 731 3.12 21.83 22.97
N VAL A 732 4.34 22.21 22.58
CA VAL A 732 4.59 23.30 21.61
C VAL A 732 5.27 22.67 20.40
N GLU A 733 4.63 22.77 19.22
CA GLU A 733 5.12 22.19 17.95
C GLU A 733 5.38 20.67 17.99
N GLY A 734 4.65 19.93 18.84
CA GLY A 734 4.72 18.47 18.90
C GLY A 734 5.84 17.89 19.77
N ARG A 735 6.52 18.71 20.56
CA ARG A 735 7.59 18.29 21.48
C ARG A 735 7.09 18.17 22.91
N TYR A 736 7.63 17.20 23.65
CA TYR A 736 7.42 17.11 25.10
C TYR A 736 8.07 18.30 25.81
N ILE A 737 7.35 18.92 26.74
CA ILE A 737 7.87 19.98 27.61
C ILE A 737 7.74 19.49 29.06
N PRO A 738 8.85 19.28 29.78
CA PRO A 738 8.78 19.00 31.21
C PRO A 738 8.02 20.12 31.94
N SER A 739 6.98 19.77 32.70
CA SER A 739 6.17 20.76 33.42
C SER A 739 6.96 21.42 34.56
N GLU A 740 6.80 22.74 34.75
CA GLU A 740 7.36 23.43 35.92
C GLU A 740 6.63 23.04 37.23
N GLU A 741 5.41 22.49 37.13
CA GLU A 741 4.58 22.08 38.27
C GLU A 741 4.75 20.60 38.65
N GLU A 742 5.59 19.83 37.93
CA GLU A 742 5.91 18.45 38.28
C GLU A 742 6.62 18.38 39.64
N THR A 743 5.85 18.09 40.68
CA THR A 743 6.37 17.96 42.05
C THR A 743 7.28 16.73 42.25
N GLN A 744 7.23 15.75 41.34
CA GLN A 744 7.97 14.50 41.43
C GLN A 744 9.13 14.48 40.44
N LYS A 745 10.35 14.51 40.97
CA LYS A 745 11.57 14.37 40.16
C LYS A 745 11.71 12.96 39.61
N ILE A 746 12.34 12.86 38.44
CA ILE A 746 12.61 11.60 37.74
C ILE A 746 13.80 10.91 38.39
N GLU A 747 13.65 9.61 38.61
CA GLU A 747 14.67 8.73 39.17
C GLU A 747 15.42 8.01 38.05
N LEU A 748 16.75 8.15 38.04
CA LEU A 748 17.63 7.44 37.12
C LEU A 748 17.98 6.07 37.69
N SER A 749 18.16 5.08 36.82
CA SER A 749 18.56 3.72 37.20
C SER A 749 19.66 3.23 36.28
N PHE A 750 20.70 2.63 36.86
CA PHE A 750 21.81 2.04 36.12
C PHE A 750 21.65 0.52 36.04
N THR A 751 21.70 0.00 34.82
CA THR A 751 21.68 -1.44 34.55
C THR A 751 22.95 -1.78 33.79
N HIS A 752 23.68 -2.80 34.25
CA HIS A 752 24.86 -3.33 33.58
C HIS A 752 24.64 -4.82 33.30
N LYS A 753 24.87 -5.25 32.06
CA LYS A 753 24.80 -6.65 31.65
C LYS A 753 26.22 -7.22 31.66
N PRO A 754 26.56 -8.11 32.62
CA PRO A 754 27.92 -8.63 32.80
C PRO A 754 28.31 -9.51 31.62
N SER A 755 28.83 -8.87 30.59
CA SER A 755 29.32 -9.50 29.37
C SER A 755 30.61 -8.78 29.00
N VAL A 756 31.64 -9.54 28.63
CA VAL A 756 32.93 -8.99 28.21
C VAL A 756 32.70 -8.38 26.82
N ALA A 757 32.16 -7.16 26.77
CA ALA A 757 31.79 -6.48 25.55
C ALA A 757 33.04 -6.25 24.69
N ARG A 758 33.17 -6.97 23.58
CA ARG A 758 34.04 -6.58 22.48
C ARG A 758 33.21 -5.74 21.51
N ALA A 759 33.04 -4.46 21.81
CA ALA A 759 32.57 -3.52 20.80
C ALA A 759 33.73 -3.29 19.81
N THR A 760 33.50 -3.51 18.53
CA THR A 760 34.47 -3.14 17.49
C THR A 760 34.00 -1.84 16.87
N ILE A 761 34.90 -0.86 16.77
CA ILE A 761 34.55 0.45 16.24
C ILE A 761 35.14 0.60 14.84
N GLU A 762 34.29 0.89 13.86
CA GLU A 762 34.68 1.11 12.48
C GLU A 762 34.47 2.57 12.09
N LEU A 763 35.56 3.21 11.65
CA LEU A 763 35.51 4.52 11.01
C LEU A 763 35.28 4.36 9.51
N ASN A 764 34.44 5.20 8.93
CA ASN A 764 34.27 5.28 7.48
C ASN A 764 35.65 5.41 6.80
N ALA A 765 35.96 4.52 5.84
CA ALA A 765 37.26 4.45 5.19
C ALA A 765 37.74 5.79 4.60
N THR A 766 36.82 6.65 4.14
CA THR A 766 37.13 7.99 3.63
C THR A 766 37.54 8.93 4.77
N ARG A 767 36.84 8.86 5.90
CA ARG A 767 37.15 9.66 7.09
C ARG A 767 38.44 9.20 7.76
N LYS A 768 38.70 7.89 7.82
CA LYS A 768 39.98 7.32 8.27
C LYS A 768 41.14 7.89 7.45
N LYS A 769 41.01 7.91 6.11
CA LYS A 769 42.01 8.54 5.22
C LYS A 769 42.18 10.05 5.47
N ILE A 770 41.09 10.78 5.79
CA ILE A 770 41.16 12.21 6.12
C ILE A 770 41.83 12.44 7.47
N LEU A 771 41.53 11.63 8.49
CA LEU A 771 42.16 11.68 9.81
C LEU A 771 43.65 11.34 9.70
N ASP A 772 44.00 10.24 9.03
CA ASP A 772 45.38 9.85 8.73
C ASP A 772 46.13 10.97 7.98
N PHE A 773 45.44 11.67 7.08
CA PHE A 773 46.00 12.81 6.35
C PHE A 773 46.19 14.04 7.24
N LYS A 774 45.21 14.34 8.11
CA LYS A 774 45.31 15.44 9.08
C LYS A 774 46.41 15.18 10.10
N GLU A 775 46.54 13.97 10.62
CA GLU A 775 47.65 13.57 11.50
C GLU A 775 49.00 13.68 10.79
N LYS A 776 49.11 13.24 9.53
CA LYS A 776 50.32 13.44 8.72
C LYS A 776 50.66 14.91 8.47
N MET A 777 49.66 15.78 8.41
CA MET A 777 49.83 17.23 8.23
C MET A 777 50.16 17.96 9.54
N LEU A 778 49.57 17.52 10.66
CA LEU A 778 49.75 18.12 11.99
C LEU A 778 50.99 17.59 12.72
N GLY A 779 51.40 16.34 12.46
CA GLY A 779 52.66 15.74 12.93
C GLY A 779 53.92 16.20 12.20
N LYS A 780 53.82 17.25 11.39
CA LYS A 780 54.94 17.93 10.70
C LYS A 780 55.16 19.39 11.18
N LYS A 781 54.75 19.73 12.40
CA LYS A 781 55.15 20.98 13.05
C LYS A 781 56.01 20.74 14.27
#